data_AF-A0A1G4K372-F1
#
_entry.id   AF-A0A1G4K372-F1
#
_cell.length_a   1.000
_cell.length_b   1.000
_cell.length_c   1.000
_cell.angle_alpha   90.00
_cell.angle_beta   90.00
_cell.angle_gamma   90.00
#
_symmetry.space_group_name_H-M   'P 1'
#
loop_
_entity.id
_entity.type
_entity.pdbx_description
1 polymer ?
#
loop_
_entity_poly.entity_id
_entity_poly.type
_entity_poly.pdbx_seq_one_letter_code
_entity_poly.pdbx_strand_id
1 'polypeptide(L)'
;MSASIVEQYQNSEDNDLRYMALREHFLHIQDPMDDQMLLDTTSRVLIPALNDRDRAISELVSTQILPHIAEINVLEAEMCVILPLCENLLETTSHVHSSPPVLQALKNVLSRSNSPLQTSKPLERFCETLALLRIRPYMVWDTLSLLLERTPVTLSAHVIQSQYSTLYRLALSDGGSAAMIALRTATGKVSAETVLSTFEENREFTDVHLKLLSYITSEQVAFRLLYPELIDKLLQVQLTEYACKTLVNLSVWLQQPAMSESSNLKTELQHRLFAKCYDVLADYAEKMETDSENEEDSEQEAYFKELSADGYGEGVMFEDEGKDEAYQSSSELPPTVDSWLKLLQQIKLRLPQTIVSILASPKFAKVRDCFPVQDGRSGDETVSRKIDEITNEGNLQLGVEPDLISSGAPNLPTDADLTEKISNFSEALNITEAPKETGIRWLYSMLSTDESNLADLEMAVDAASALSRREDMQDMHDFIAELLWPHLKPNKLFIGTVKVGNMKQSIDDGVSFRINCYALIQQLQLSYGSQCRTLEECVERGFKDEAEIKEVSAALFNSIFTQIWPEIEIRDACWLRDKLWTRIQDRLNKALATKPNDSSTSHQISNWTRGIVSLDTVRGLVGTALHNPPVLVDQDRSQ
;
A
#
# COMPACT_ATOMS: atom_id res chain seq x y z
N MET A 1 37.85 32.32 -28.64
CA MET A 1 37.09 33.51 -29.05
C MET A 1 35.63 33.11 -29.19
N SER A 2 34.93 32.90 -28.08
CA SER A 2 33.48 32.74 -28.11
C SER A 2 32.88 34.11 -27.90
N ALA A 3 32.22 34.67 -28.93
CA ALA A 3 31.13 35.61 -28.66
C ALA A 3 30.23 34.93 -27.62
N SER A 4 29.81 35.67 -26.59
CA SER A 4 28.99 35.10 -25.52
C SER A 4 27.79 34.39 -26.18
N ILE A 5 27.45 33.18 -25.77
CA ILE A 5 26.26 32.45 -26.28
C ILE A 5 25.00 33.35 -26.24
N VAL A 6 24.98 34.28 -25.27
CA VAL A 6 23.99 35.35 -25.15
C VAL A 6 23.95 36.24 -26.40
N GLU A 7 25.10 36.73 -26.88
CA GLU A 7 25.18 37.56 -28.09
C GLU A 7 24.85 36.77 -29.35
N GLN A 8 25.26 35.50 -29.44
CA GLN A 8 24.96 34.65 -30.59
C GLN A 8 23.46 34.35 -30.70
N TYR A 9 22.82 34.05 -29.56
CA TYR A 9 21.38 33.78 -29.53
C TYR A 9 20.54 35.03 -29.72
N GLN A 10 20.90 36.16 -29.11
CA GLN A 10 20.11 37.40 -29.18
C GLN A 10 20.22 38.14 -30.53
N ASN A 11 21.36 38.04 -31.22
CA ASN A 11 21.59 38.78 -32.47
C ASN A 11 21.28 37.98 -33.73
N SER A 12 20.99 36.68 -33.63
CA SER A 12 20.65 35.84 -34.78
C SER A 12 19.15 35.84 -35.04
N GLU A 13 18.72 36.24 -36.24
CA GLU A 13 17.32 36.08 -36.69
C GLU A 13 17.04 34.68 -37.27
N ASP A 14 18.09 33.91 -37.56
CA ASP A 14 18.00 32.55 -38.12
C ASP A 14 17.73 31.53 -37.01
N ASN A 15 16.61 30.81 -37.12
CA ASN A 15 16.18 29.81 -36.15
C ASN A 15 17.10 28.58 -36.11
N ASP A 16 17.61 28.13 -37.27
CA ASP A 16 18.48 26.96 -37.35
C ASP A 16 19.82 27.25 -36.69
N LEU A 17 20.36 28.46 -36.90
CA LEU A 17 21.58 28.90 -36.23
C LEU A 17 21.40 29.02 -34.71
N ARG A 18 20.26 29.56 -34.25
CA ARG A 18 19.95 29.63 -32.81
C ARG A 18 19.80 28.24 -32.21
N TYR A 19 19.09 27.32 -32.89
CA TYR A 19 18.93 25.94 -32.46
C TYR A 19 20.27 25.22 -32.35
N MET A 20 21.11 25.31 -33.38
CA MET A 20 22.43 24.67 -33.41
C MET A 20 23.35 25.24 -32.35
N ALA A 21 23.37 26.57 -32.17
CA ALA A 21 24.18 27.22 -31.14
C ALA A 21 23.79 26.74 -29.73
N LEU A 22 22.50 26.69 -29.41
CA LEU A 22 22.01 26.19 -28.12
C LEU A 22 22.37 24.69 -27.93
N ARG A 23 22.11 23.86 -28.94
CA ARG A 23 22.34 22.42 -28.85
C ARG A 23 23.82 22.09 -28.67
N GLU A 24 24.68 22.65 -29.52
CA GLU A 24 26.11 22.39 -29.47
C GLU A 24 26.76 22.96 -28.21
N HIS A 25 26.31 24.12 -27.74
CA HIS A 25 26.90 24.74 -26.57
C HIS A 25 26.55 23.98 -25.29
N PHE A 26 25.28 23.67 -25.03
CA PHE A 26 24.85 23.17 -23.72
C PHE A 26 24.92 21.65 -23.57
N LEU A 27 24.64 20.88 -24.62
CA LEU A 27 24.63 19.40 -24.49
C LEU A 27 26.04 18.79 -24.42
N HIS A 28 27.08 19.55 -24.75
CA HIS A 28 28.48 19.12 -24.60
C HIS A 28 29.10 19.53 -23.26
N ILE A 29 28.40 20.31 -22.43
CA ILE A 29 28.86 20.61 -21.08
C ILE A 29 28.76 19.31 -20.27
N GLN A 30 29.86 18.95 -19.61
CA GLN A 30 29.95 17.78 -18.73
C GLN A 30 30.33 18.18 -17.29
N ASP A 31 30.93 19.35 -17.12
CA ASP A 31 31.38 19.86 -15.82
C ASP A 31 30.43 20.95 -15.31
N PRO A 32 30.28 21.10 -13.98
CA PRO A 32 29.51 22.18 -13.38
C PRO A 32 29.98 23.56 -13.85
N MET A 33 29.01 24.43 -14.10
CA MET A 33 29.20 25.82 -14.46
C MET A 33 29.33 26.66 -13.19
N ASP A 34 29.99 27.81 -13.29
CA ASP A 34 29.99 28.83 -12.25
C ASP A 34 28.56 29.37 -12.03
N ASP A 35 28.16 29.57 -10.77
CA ASP A 35 26.83 29.99 -10.34
C ASP A 35 26.34 31.24 -11.09
N GLN A 36 27.20 32.26 -11.21
CA GLN A 36 26.83 33.52 -11.86
C GLN A 36 26.65 33.32 -13.36
N MET A 37 27.53 32.53 -13.99
CA MET A 37 27.41 32.19 -15.41
C MET A 37 26.13 31.38 -15.69
N LEU A 38 25.79 30.43 -14.82
CA LEU A 38 24.60 29.60 -14.93
C LEU A 38 23.32 30.44 -14.79
N LEU A 39 23.28 31.33 -13.79
CA LEU A 39 22.14 32.22 -13.56
C LEU A 39 21.97 33.20 -14.72
N ASP A 40 23.05 33.83 -15.20
CA ASP A 40 23.02 34.76 -16.34
C ASP A 40 22.54 34.06 -17.61
N THR A 41 23.04 32.85 -17.85
CA THR A 41 22.67 32.07 -19.03
C THR A 41 21.22 31.60 -18.97
N THR A 42 20.76 31.15 -17.80
CA THR A 42 19.38 30.70 -17.61
C THR A 42 18.40 31.85 -17.78
N SER A 43 18.65 32.98 -17.12
CA SER A 43 17.76 34.14 -17.15
C SER A 43 17.77 34.90 -18.48
N ARG A 44 18.92 35.00 -19.17
CA ARG A 44 19.06 35.84 -20.38
C ARG A 44 18.96 35.07 -21.70
N VAL A 45 19.09 33.74 -21.67
CA VAL A 45 19.08 32.90 -22.88
C VAL A 45 18.03 31.82 -22.77
N LEU A 46 18.13 30.92 -21.77
CA LEU A 46 17.32 29.71 -21.76
C LEU A 46 15.84 29.99 -21.45
N ILE A 47 15.53 30.82 -20.45
CA ILE A 47 14.13 31.21 -20.16
C ILE A 47 13.51 32.00 -21.32
N PRO A 48 14.19 33.00 -21.92
CA PRO A 48 13.70 33.62 -23.15
C PRO A 48 13.47 32.62 -24.30
N ALA A 49 14.36 31.63 -24.47
CA ALA A 49 14.23 30.62 -25.51
C ALA A 49 13.05 29.66 -25.32
N LEU A 50 12.52 29.52 -24.10
CA LEU A 50 11.26 28.80 -23.86
C LEU A 50 10.05 29.52 -24.47
N ASN A 51 10.14 30.84 -24.66
CA ASN A 51 9.09 31.65 -25.26
C ASN A 51 9.45 32.04 -26.71
N ASP A 52 10.37 31.31 -27.37
CA ASP A 52 10.72 31.55 -28.76
C ASP A 52 9.52 31.30 -29.69
N ARG A 53 9.50 31.99 -30.84
CA ARG A 53 8.49 31.77 -31.88
C ARG A 53 8.67 30.41 -32.54
N ASP A 54 9.91 29.91 -32.58
CA ASP A 54 10.19 28.58 -33.09
C ASP A 54 9.94 27.52 -32.01
N ARG A 55 8.95 26.67 -32.28
CA ARG A 55 8.58 25.57 -31.39
C ARG A 55 9.74 24.60 -31.17
N ALA A 56 10.58 24.33 -32.17
CA ALA A 56 11.71 23.41 -32.04
C ALA A 56 12.75 23.91 -31.02
N ILE A 57 12.98 25.23 -30.95
CA ILE A 57 13.86 25.84 -29.96
C ILE A 57 13.27 25.66 -28.55
N SER A 58 11.99 26.01 -28.37
CA SER A 58 11.32 25.87 -27.07
C SER A 58 11.26 24.40 -26.58
N GLU A 59 11.05 23.44 -27.50
CA GLU A 59 11.05 22.01 -27.20
C GLU A 59 12.44 21.49 -26.85
N LEU A 60 13.47 21.88 -27.60
CA LEU A 60 14.86 21.55 -27.29
C LEU A 60 15.24 22.04 -25.88
N VAL A 61 14.90 23.28 -25.55
CA VAL A 61 15.27 23.90 -24.28
C VAL A 61 14.52 23.25 -23.11
N SER A 62 13.22 23.03 -23.25
CA SER A 62 12.37 22.45 -22.18
C SER A 62 12.61 20.96 -21.94
N THR A 63 12.95 20.18 -22.97
CA THR A 63 13.04 18.70 -22.86
C THR A 63 14.46 18.18 -22.72
N GLN A 64 15.46 18.90 -23.23
CA GLN A 64 16.84 18.43 -23.27
C GLN A 64 17.78 19.36 -22.50
N ILE A 65 17.85 20.64 -22.87
CA ILE A 65 18.91 21.54 -22.37
C ILE A 65 18.75 21.85 -20.88
N LEU A 66 17.60 22.41 -20.45
CA LEU A 66 17.42 22.77 -19.03
C LEU A 66 17.51 21.56 -18.09
N PRO A 67 16.90 20.40 -18.40
CA PRO A 67 17.07 19.20 -17.58
C PRO A 67 18.53 18.73 -17.51
N HIS A 68 19.27 18.73 -18.62
CA HIS A 68 20.69 18.36 -18.67
C HIS A 68 21.55 19.30 -17.81
N ILE A 69 21.34 20.61 -17.94
CA ILE A 69 22.07 21.61 -17.16
C ILE A 69 21.80 21.47 -15.67
N ALA A 70 20.54 21.26 -15.27
CA ALA A 70 20.19 21.06 -13.86
C ALA A 70 20.77 19.77 -13.29
N GLU A 71 20.90 18.72 -14.11
CA GLU A 71 21.49 17.44 -13.71
C GLU A 71 23.00 17.54 -13.47
N ILE A 72 23.70 18.38 -14.23
CA ILE A 72 25.14 18.64 -14.02
C ILE A 72 25.38 19.57 -12.81
N ASN A 73 24.54 20.59 -12.64
CA ASN A 73 24.69 21.63 -11.62
C ASN A 73 23.80 21.36 -10.40
N VAL A 74 23.93 20.17 -9.80
CA VAL A 74 22.99 19.66 -8.78
C VAL A 74 22.82 20.59 -7.58
N LEU A 75 23.89 21.30 -7.17
CA LEU A 75 23.89 22.17 -6.00
C LEU A 75 23.26 23.53 -6.30
N GLU A 76 23.49 24.07 -7.49
CA GLU A 76 23.07 25.40 -7.92
C GLU A 76 21.72 25.39 -8.64
N ALA A 77 21.26 24.21 -9.09
CA ALA A 77 20.05 24.04 -9.90
C ALA A 77 18.81 24.67 -9.27
N GLU A 78 18.66 24.60 -7.94
CA GLU A 78 17.53 25.24 -7.26
C GLU A 78 17.50 26.75 -7.49
N MET A 79 18.62 27.43 -7.21
CA MET A 79 18.72 28.88 -7.23
C MET A 79 18.84 29.44 -8.65
N CYS A 80 19.49 28.70 -9.56
CA CYS A 80 19.80 29.20 -10.89
C CYS A 80 18.83 28.72 -11.97
N VAL A 81 18.07 27.64 -11.74
CA VAL A 81 17.15 27.06 -12.73
C VAL A 81 15.73 26.95 -12.20
N ILE A 82 15.51 26.23 -11.11
CA ILE A 82 14.16 25.91 -10.61
C ILE A 82 13.42 27.17 -10.14
N LEU A 83 14.05 27.97 -9.28
CA LEU A 83 13.45 29.21 -8.76
C LEU A 83 13.17 30.22 -9.89
N PRO A 84 14.12 30.53 -10.81
CA PRO A 84 13.84 31.40 -11.95
C PRO A 84 12.71 30.92 -12.86
N LEU A 85 12.55 29.60 -13.07
CA LEU A 85 11.41 29.06 -13.81
C LEU A 85 10.09 29.29 -13.06
N CYS A 86 10.07 29.13 -11.74
CA CYS A 86 8.89 29.41 -10.92
C CYS A 86 8.53 30.91 -10.92
N GLU A 87 9.52 31.79 -10.84
CA GLU A 87 9.33 33.24 -10.92
C GLU A 87 8.81 33.66 -12.30
N ASN A 88 9.35 33.09 -13.38
CA ASN A 88 8.86 33.38 -14.73
C ASN A 88 7.41 32.91 -14.93
N LEU A 89 7.04 31.75 -14.39
CA LEU A 89 5.64 31.30 -14.39
C LEU A 89 4.74 32.31 -13.67
N LEU A 90 5.14 32.77 -12.49
CA LEU A 90 4.39 33.76 -11.73
C LEU A 90 4.22 35.07 -12.50
N GLU A 91 5.31 35.63 -13.05
CA GLU A 91 5.28 36.85 -13.85
C GLU A 91 4.34 36.73 -15.06
N THR A 92 4.42 35.60 -15.76
CA THR A 92 3.62 35.35 -16.97
C THR A 92 2.16 35.03 -16.69
N THR A 93 1.78 34.57 -15.48
CA THR A 93 0.36 34.32 -15.13
C THR A 93 -0.53 35.58 -15.21
N SER A 94 0.08 36.76 -15.13
CA SER A 94 -0.59 38.06 -15.32
C SER A 94 -1.14 38.26 -16.75
N HIS A 95 -0.60 37.53 -17.73
CA HIS A 95 -0.95 37.63 -19.13
C HIS A 95 -1.60 36.33 -19.59
N VAL A 96 -2.83 36.46 -20.10
CA VAL A 96 -3.72 35.35 -20.50
C VAL A 96 -2.96 34.41 -21.43
N HIS A 97 -2.90 33.11 -21.07
CA HIS A 97 -2.17 31.98 -21.67
C HIS A 97 -0.85 31.61 -20.96
N SER A 98 -0.98 30.95 -19.80
CA SER A 98 0.09 30.32 -19.00
C SER A 98 1.12 29.60 -19.87
N SER A 99 2.39 30.03 -19.83
CA SER A 99 3.48 29.55 -20.72
C SER A 99 3.72 28.04 -20.62
N PRO A 100 3.21 27.22 -21.58
CA PRO A 100 3.32 25.77 -21.48
C PRO A 100 4.77 25.25 -21.55
N PRO A 101 5.69 25.81 -22.38
CA PRO A 101 7.09 25.40 -22.40
C PRO A 101 7.82 25.59 -21.07
N VAL A 102 7.51 26.66 -20.32
CA VAL A 102 8.14 26.94 -19.02
C VAL A 102 7.70 25.92 -17.97
N LEU A 103 6.40 25.63 -17.94
CA LEU A 103 5.86 24.59 -17.05
C LEU A 103 6.45 23.21 -17.38
N GLN A 104 6.53 22.87 -18.67
CA GLN A 104 7.11 21.62 -19.12
C GLN A 104 8.59 21.52 -18.76
N ALA A 105 9.36 22.60 -18.92
CA ALA A 105 10.76 22.67 -18.53
C ALA A 105 10.94 22.43 -17.03
N LEU A 106 10.16 23.12 -16.19
CA LEU A 106 10.18 22.96 -14.74
C LEU A 106 9.86 21.52 -14.33
N LYS A 107 8.79 20.93 -14.88
CA LYS A 107 8.46 19.52 -14.65
C LYS A 107 9.60 18.58 -15.02
N ASN A 108 10.21 18.78 -16.19
CA ASN A 108 11.32 17.93 -16.65
C ASN A 108 12.55 18.05 -15.75
N VAL A 109 12.91 19.28 -15.35
CA VAL A 109 14.00 19.53 -14.40
C VAL A 109 13.75 18.82 -13.06
N LEU A 110 12.55 18.99 -12.48
CA LEU A 110 12.19 18.36 -11.19
C LEU A 110 12.12 16.84 -11.27
N SER A 111 11.69 16.29 -12.41
CA SER A 111 11.62 14.85 -12.63
C SER A 111 12.99 14.18 -12.70
N ARG A 112 14.01 14.88 -13.19
CA ARG A 112 15.39 14.38 -13.31
C ARG A 112 16.28 14.74 -12.13
N SER A 113 15.96 15.81 -11.40
CA SER A 113 16.70 16.17 -10.20
C SER A 113 16.50 15.11 -9.13
N ASN A 114 17.59 14.54 -8.61
CA ASN A 114 17.54 13.61 -7.48
C ASN A 114 17.80 14.28 -6.13
N SER A 115 18.18 15.57 -6.12
CA SER A 115 18.48 16.30 -4.89
C SER A 115 17.21 16.87 -4.25
N PRO A 116 17.10 16.83 -2.90
CA PRO A 116 16.06 17.58 -2.20
C PRO A 116 16.32 19.09 -2.33
N LEU A 117 15.24 19.87 -2.40
CA LEU A 117 15.31 21.32 -2.39
C LEU A 117 15.75 21.81 -1.00
N GLN A 118 16.60 22.83 -0.99
CA GLN A 118 17.23 23.48 0.15
C GLN A 118 16.37 24.61 0.73
N THR A 119 15.41 25.14 -0.04
CA THR A 119 14.49 26.19 0.42
C THR A 119 13.03 25.90 0.07
N SER A 120 12.13 26.65 0.69
CA SER A 120 10.68 26.62 0.38
C SER A 120 10.29 27.56 -0.75
N LYS A 121 11.19 28.44 -1.22
CA LYS A 121 10.86 29.52 -2.17
C LYS A 121 10.28 29.02 -3.50
N PRO A 122 10.82 27.96 -4.15
CA PRO A 122 10.22 27.46 -5.38
C PRO A 122 8.76 27.02 -5.19
N LEU A 123 8.49 26.31 -4.08
CA LEU A 123 7.14 25.86 -3.73
C LEU A 123 6.21 27.05 -3.46
N GLU A 124 6.66 28.06 -2.72
CA GLU A 124 5.90 29.28 -2.43
C GLU A 124 5.51 30.01 -3.73
N ARG A 125 6.47 30.28 -4.62
CA ARG A 125 6.23 30.93 -5.92
C ARG A 125 5.30 30.13 -6.82
N PHE A 126 5.42 28.80 -6.79
CA PHE A 126 4.55 27.95 -7.58
C PHE A 126 3.12 27.92 -7.03
N CYS A 127 2.93 27.92 -5.70
CA CYS A 127 1.62 28.05 -5.08
C CYS A 127 0.94 29.39 -5.42
N GLU A 128 1.71 30.49 -5.40
CA GLU A 128 1.22 31.81 -5.85
C GLU A 128 0.76 31.77 -7.31
N THR A 129 1.57 31.18 -8.19
CA THR A 129 1.24 30.96 -9.61
C THR A 129 -0.07 30.18 -9.74
N LEU A 130 -0.20 29.06 -9.03
CA LEU A 130 -1.34 28.16 -9.10
C LEU A 130 -2.65 28.84 -8.65
N ALA A 131 -2.58 29.72 -7.65
CA ALA A 131 -3.72 30.51 -7.18
C ALA A 131 -4.20 31.55 -8.21
N LEU A 132 -3.32 32.04 -9.08
CA LEU A 132 -3.65 33.02 -10.13
C LEU A 132 -4.16 32.39 -11.43
N LEU A 133 -3.85 31.11 -11.68
CA LEU A 133 -4.27 30.42 -12.89
C LEU A 133 -5.80 30.22 -12.92
N ARG A 134 -6.43 30.57 -14.05
CA ARG A 134 -7.86 30.28 -14.29
C ARG A 134 -8.11 28.83 -14.67
N ILE A 135 -7.21 28.26 -15.48
CA ILE A 135 -7.25 26.88 -15.95
C ILE A 135 -5.97 26.21 -15.47
N ARG A 136 -6.13 25.09 -14.77
CA ARG A 136 -5.02 24.31 -14.22
C ARG A 136 -4.99 22.93 -14.89
N PRO A 137 -4.27 22.78 -16.02
CA PRO A 137 -4.13 21.48 -16.65
C PRO A 137 -3.40 20.50 -15.73
N TYR A 138 -3.53 19.20 -15.99
CA TYR A 138 -2.93 18.14 -15.17
C TYR A 138 -1.43 18.38 -14.87
N MET A 139 -0.69 18.93 -15.84
CA MET A 139 0.74 19.22 -15.70
C MET A 139 1.07 20.22 -14.59
N VAL A 140 0.16 21.16 -14.29
CA VAL A 140 0.34 22.10 -13.17
C VAL A 140 0.33 21.34 -11.85
N TRP A 141 -0.63 20.43 -11.69
CA TRP A 141 -0.76 19.60 -10.50
C TRP A 141 0.37 18.58 -10.37
N ASP A 142 0.79 17.93 -11.46
CA ASP A 142 1.97 17.05 -11.47
C ASP A 142 3.23 17.80 -11.01
N THR A 143 3.40 19.04 -11.47
CA THR A 143 4.55 19.87 -11.10
C THR A 143 4.49 20.27 -9.62
N LEU A 144 3.29 20.57 -9.10
CA LEU A 144 3.10 20.78 -7.67
C LEU A 144 3.46 19.52 -6.87
N SER A 145 3.01 18.33 -7.29
CA SER A 145 3.37 17.07 -6.63
C SER A 145 4.88 16.87 -6.56
N LEU A 146 5.60 17.09 -7.67
CA LEU A 146 7.06 17.01 -7.70
C LEU A 146 7.71 18.04 -6.76
N LEU A 147 7.25 19.29 -6.75
CA LEU A 147 7.77 20.30 -5.81
C LEU A 147 7.52 19.90 -4.36
N LEU A 148 6.32 19.42 -4.04
CA LEU A 148 5.99 18.93 -2.72
C LEU A 148 6.89 17.74 -2.34
N GLU A 149 7.10 16.76 -3.21
CA GLU A 149 7.99 15.63 -2.93
C GLU A 149 9.45 16.04 -2.72
N ARG A 150 9.94 16.97 -3.54
CA ARG A 150 11.34 17.42 -3.50
C ARG A 150 11.64 18.41 -2.38
N THR A 151 10.66 19.16 -1.87
CA THR A 151 10.88 20.05 -0.72
C THR A 151 10.73 19.27 0.60
N PRO A 152 11.78 19.20 1.44
CA PRO A 152 11.71 18.58 2.77
C PRO A 152 10.56 19.14 3.61
N VAL A 153 9.95 18.29 4.45
CA VAL A 153 8.83 18.68 5.33
C VAL A 153 9.22 19.83 6.26
N THR A 154 10.44 19.79 6.81
CA THR A 154 10.99 20.82 7.71
C THR A 154 11.04 22.21 7.07
N LEU A 155 11.15 22.29 5.74
CA LEU A 155 11.20 23.54 4.98
C LEU A 155 9.82 23.93 4.45
N SER A 156 9.02 22.96 3.99
CA SER A 156 7.74 23.21 3.32
C SER A 156 6.54 23.37 4.24
N ALA A 157 6.59 22.88 5.49
CA ALA A 157 5.43 22.82 6.38
C ALA A 157 4.71 24.17 6.52
N HIS A 158 5.44 25.27 6.74
CA HIS A 158 4.83 26.60 6.92
C HIS A 158 4.12 27.10 5.65
N VAL A 159 4.70 26.89 4.46
CA VAL A 159 4.07 27.27 3.18
C VAL A 159 2.81 26.45 2.96
N ILE A 160 2.90 25.13 3.08
CA ILE A 160 1.77 24.23 2.83
C ILE A 160 0.65 24.52 3.83
N GLN A 161 0.96 24.67 5.12
CA GLN A 161 -0.01 25.02 6.15
C GLN A 161 -0.77 26.30 5.79
N SER A 162 -0.07 27.34 5.34
CA SER A 162 -0.70 28.62 4.97
C SER A 162 -1.54 28.56 3.69
N GLN A 163 -1.17 27.68 2.76
CA GLN A 163 -1.81 27.57 1.45
C GLN A 163 -2.84 26.43 1.36
N TYR A 164 -2.93 25.56 2.37
CA TYR A 164 -3.70 24.31 2.29
C TYR A 164 -5.17 24.54 1.96
N SER A 165 -5.86 25.47 2.63
CA SER A 165 -7.28 25.79 2.32
C SER A 165 -7.46 26.27 0.87
N THR A 166 -6.52 27.06 0.35
CA THR A 166 -6.53 27.47 -1.06
C THR A 166 -6.33 26.27 -1.99
N LEU A 167 -5.30 25.47 -1.77
CA LEU A 167 -5.04 24.26 -2.57
C LEU A 167 -6.21 23.29 -2.55
N TYR A 168 -6.87 23.15 -1.39
CA TYR A 168 -8.05 22.33 -1.19
C TYR A 168 -9.21 22.77 -2.08
N ARG A 169 -9.57 24.05 -2.03
CA ARG A 169 -10.65 24.61 -2.87
C ARG A 169 -10.34 24.50 -4.35
N LEU A 170 -9.08 24.71 -4.74
CA LEU A 170 -8.67 24.60 -6.14
C LEU A 170 -8.75 23.16 -6.65
N ALA A 171 -8.33 22.18 -5.84
CA ALA A 171 -8.47 20.76 -6.19
C ALA A 171 -9.95 20.35 -6.32
N LEU A 172 -10.83 20.84 -5.44
CA LEU A 172 -12.28 20.64 -5.56
C LEU A 172 -12.85 21.26 -6.84
N SER A 173 -12.36 22.44 -7.24
CA SER A 173 -12.83 23.10 -8.46
C SER A 173 -12.40 22.38 -9.74
N ASP A 174 -11.22 21.75 -9.72
CA ASP A 174 -10.65 21.10 -10.90
C ASP A 174 -11.08 19.62 -11.04
N GLY A 175 -11.26 18.91 -9.93
CA GLY A 175 -11.76 17.52 -9.87
C GLY A 175 -10.90 16.43 -10.51
N GLY A 176 -9.76 16.79 -11.11
CA GLY A 176 -8.84 15.87 -11.77
C GLY A 176 -7.97 15.06 -10.80
N SER A 177 -7.63 13.82 -11.16
CA SER A 177 -6.82 12.92 -10.32
C SER A 177 -5.44 13.49 -9.96
N ALA A 178 -4.81 14.25 -10.86
CA ALA A 178 -3.54 14.92 -10.58
C ALA A 178 -3.65 15.92 -9.42
N ALA A 179 -4.76 16.66 -9.33
CA ALA A 179 -5.03 17.57 -8.21
C ALA A 179 -5.20 16.82 -6.89
N MET A 180 -5.90 15.68 -6.93
CA MET A 180 -6.10 14.83 -5.74
C MET A 180 -4.77 14.25 -5.23
N ILE A 181 -3.89 13.81 -6.13
CA ILE A 181 -2.55 13.30 -5.78
C ILE A 181 -1.70 14.41 -5.15
N ALA A 182 -1.65 15.59 -5.77
CA ALA A 182 -0.89 16.72 -5.22
C ALA A 182 -1.39 17.12 -3.83
N LEU A 183 -2.72 17.16 -3.65
CA LEU A 183 -3.32 17.51 -2.37
C LEU A 183 -3.14 16.42 -1.31
N ARG A 184 -3.11 15.14 -1.69
CA ARG A 184 -2.69 14.05 -0.79
C ARG A 184 -1.28 14.28 -0.27
N THR A 185 -0.32 14.55 -1.16
CA THR A 185 1.08 14.85 -0.78
C THR A 185 1.16 16.08 0.13
N ALA A 186 0.36 17.11 -0.12
CA ALA A 186 0.26 18.27 0.76
C ALA A 186 -0.36 17.93 2.13
N THR A 187 -1.36 17.04 2.15
CA THR A 187 -2.08 16.66 3.38
C THR A 187 -1.18 15.92 4.37
N GLY A 188 -0.26 15.09 3.88
CA GLY A 188 0.76 14.43 4.70
C GLY A 188 1.74 15.41 5.39
N LYS A 189 1.69 16.71 5.07
CA LYS A 189 2.62 17.74 5.56
C LYS A 189 1.97 18.85 6.40
N VAL A 190 0.68 18.76 6.68
CA VAL A 190 -0.06 19.77 7.47
C VAL A 190 -0.53 19.21 8.81
N SER A 191 -0.84 20.12 9.74
CA SER A 191 -1.41 19.73 11.03
C SER A 191 -2.88 19.30 10.89
N ALA A 192 -3.32 18.44 11.81
CA ALA A 192 -4.73 18.01 11.87
C ALA A 192 -5.72 19.18 12.04
N GLU A 193 -5.32 20.24 12.74
CA GLU A 193 -6.12 21.45 12.93
C GLU A 193 -6.35 22.21 11.62
N THR A 194 -5.37 22.20 10.71
CA THR A 194 -5.52 22.86 9.40
C THR A 194 -6.46 22.09 8.49
N VAL A 195 -6.38 20.76 8.53
CA VAL A 195 -7.33 19.93 7.78
C VAL A 195 -8.73 20.09 8.34
N LEU A 196 -8.90 20.10 9.67
CA LEU A 196 -10.18 20.35 10.33
C LEU A 196 -10.79 21.68 9.89
N SER A 197 -10.07 22.80 10.05
CA SER A 197 -10.56 24.12 9.66
C SER A 197 -10.89 24.21 8.16
N THR A 198 -10.05 23.64 7.30
CA THR A 198 -10.29 23.61 5.84
C THR A 198 -11.52 22.78 5.49
N PHE A 199 -11.74 21.65 6.16
CA PHE A 199 -12.92 20.82 5.96
C PHE A 199 -14.19 21.52 6.45
N GLU A 200 -14.12 22.24 7.58
CA GLU A 200 -15.23 23.03 8.11
C GLU A 200 -15.64 24.19 7.18
N GLU A 201 -14.71 24.73 6.40
CA GLU A 201 -14.98 25.74 5.35
C GLU A 201 -15.67 25.14 4.11
N ASN A 202 -15.54 23.83 3.88
CA ASN A 202 -16.02 23.13 2.67
C ASN A 202 -17.03 22.03 3.03
N ARG A 203 -18.12 22.37 3.72
CA ARG A 203 -19.03 21.37 4.33
C ARG A 203 -19.85 20.52 3.36
N GLU A 204 -19.98 20.94 2.11
CA GLU A 204 -20.82 20.28 1.10
C GLU A 204 -20.12 19.04 0.52
N PHE A 205 -20.77 17.87 0.58
CA PHE A 205 -20.26 16.63 0.00
C PHE A 205 -20.73 16.48 -1.45
N THR A 206 -20.00 17.12 -2.36
CA THR A 206 -20.11 16.82 -3.80
C THR A 206 -19.36 15.54 -4.13
N ASP A 207 -19.63 14.94 -5.29
CA ASP A 207 -18.88 13.75 -5.75
C ASP A 207 -17.38 14.01 -5.85
N VAL A 208 -16.99 15.23 -6.25
CA VAL A 208 -15.59 15.66 -6.32
C VAL A 208 -14.97 15.74 -4.92
N HIS A 209 -15.73 16.18 -3.92
CA HIS A 209 -15.27 16.20 -2.53
C HIS A 209 -15.12 14.78 -1.98
N LEU A 210 -16.07 13.87 -2.23
CA LEU A 210 -15.93 12.46 -1.86
C LEU A 210 -14.72 11.82 -2.54
N LYS A 211 -14.51 12.09 -3.83
CA LYS A 211 -13.32 11.67 -4.57
C LYS A 211 -12.06 12.19 -3.89
N LEU A 212 -11.99 13.48 -3.58
CA LEU A 212 -10.85 14.07 -2.89
C LEU A 212 -10.59 13.39 -1.53
N LEU A 213 -11.63 13.23 -0.70
CA LEU A 213 -11.56 12.57 0.60
C LEU A 213 -11.00 11.15 0.46
N SER A 214 -11.41 10.39 -0.55
CA SER A 214 -10.89 9.04 -0.81
C SER A 214 -9.38 8.97 -1.11
N TYR A 215 -8.77 10.09 -1.54
CA TYR A 215 -7.33 10.21 -1.74
C TYR A 215 -6.61 10.71 -0.49
N ILE A 216 -7.16 11.69 0.20
CA ILE A 216 -6.44 12.35 1.31
C ILE A 216 -6.59 11.64 2.64
N THR A 217 -7.66 10.87 2.87
CA THR A 217 -7.85 10.11 4.12
C THR A 217 -6.90 8.92 4.28
N SER A 218 -6.10 8.60 3.26
CA SER A 218 -4.97 7.69 3.43
C SER A 218 -3.85 8.29 4.27
N GLU A 219 -3.85 9.60 4.57
CA GLU A 219 -2.78 10.26 5.34
C GLU A 219 -3.17 10.43 6.83
N GLN A 220 -2.56 9.64 7.73
CA GLN A 220 -2.99 9.46 9.14
C GLN A 220 -3.22 10.72 9.95
N VAL A 221 -2.16 11.52 10.02
CA VAL A 221 -1.99 12.46 11.13
C VAL A 221 -2.94 13.63 10.97
N ALA A 222 -3.31 13.90 9.72
CA ALA A 222 -4.09 15.05 9.33
C ALA A 222 -5.59 14.87 9.64
N PHE A 223 -6.13 13.65 9.60
CA PHE A 223 -7.57 13.40 9.76
C PHE A 223 -8.02 12.97 11.15
N ARG A 224 -7.10 12.74 12.09
CA ARG A 224 -7.42 12.23 13.44
C ARG A 224 -8.48 13.02 14.20
N LEU A 225 -8.59 14.32 13.96
CA LEU A 225 -9.60 15.19 14.60
C LEU A 225 -10.95 15.18 13.87
N LEU A 226 -10.97 14.76 12.61
CA LEU A 226 -12.14 14.77 11.72
C LEU A 226 -12.91 13.46 11.70
N TYR A 227 -12.33 12.35 12.18
CA TYR A 227 -12.93 11.02 12.04
C TYR A 227 -14.39 10.92 12.49
N PRO A 228 -14.79 11.44 13.67
CA PRO A 228 -16.18 11.33 14.11
C PRO A 228 -17.16 12.03 13.17
N GLU A 229 -16.86 13.28 12.83
CA GLU A 229 -17.71 14.09 11.96
C GLU A 229 -17.76 13.55 10.53
N LEU A 230 -16.63 13.06 10.04
CA LEU A 230 -16.50 12.53 8.69
C LEU A 230 -17.28 11.22 8.54
N ILE A 231 -17.18 10.32 9.52
CA ILE A 231 -17.99 9.09 9.56
C ILE A 231 -19.47 9.46 9.63
N ASP A 232 -19.88 10.34 10.55
CA ASP A 232 -21.28 10.72 10.70
C ASP A 232 -21.88 11.28 9.40
N LYS A 233 -21.13 12.12 8.68
CA LYS A 233 -21.57 12.66 7.39
C LYS A 233 -21.59 11.60 6.29
N LEU A 234 -20.56 10.76 6.17
CA LEU A 234 -20.50 9.71 5.14
C LEU A 234 -21.62 8.69 5.28
N LEU A 235 -22.03 8.38 6.52
CA LEU A 235 -23.15 7.48 6.81
C LEU A 235 -24.53 8.06 6.45
N GLN A 236 -24.62 9.39 6.24
CA GLN A 236 -25.85 10.07 5.83
C GLN A 236 -25.98 10.24 4.31
N VAL A 237 -24.88 10.12 3.57
CA VAL A 237 -24.85 10.26 2.11
C VAL A 237 -25.01 8.88 1.46
N GLN A 238 -25.49 8.86 0.21
CA GLN A 238 -25.50 7.64 -0.59
C GLN A 238 -24.07 7.09 -0.73
N LEU A 239 -23.88 5.79 -0.47
CA LEU A 239 -22.58 5.14 -0.61
C LEU A 239 -22.20 5.05 -2.09
N THR A 240 -21.39 6.00 -2.54
CA THR A 240 -20.64 5.92 -3.79
C THR A 240 -19.35 5.12 -3.58
N GLU A 241 -18.68 4.72 -4.66
CA GLU A 241 -17.37 4.05 -4.58
C GLU A 241 -16.36 4.86 -3.75
N TYR A 242 -16.34 6.18 -3.94
CA TYR A 242 -15.45 7.08 -3.19
C TYR A 242 -15.82 7.16 -1.71
N ALA A 243 -17.12 7.22 -1.37
CA ALA A 243 -17.55 7.19 0.03
C ALA A 243 -17.16 5.88 0.71
N CYS A 244 -17.35 4.73 0.03
CA CYS A 244 -16.88 3.43 0.50
C CYS A 244 -15.37 3.43 0.72
N LYS A 245 -14.58 3.88 -0.25
CA LYS A 245 -13.13 3.96 -0.14
C LYS A 245 -12.69 4.86 1.02
N THR A 246 -13.35 6.01 1.22
CA THR A 246 -13.08 6.87 2.38
C THR A 246 -13.38 6.14 3.69
N LEU A 247 -14.52 5.44 3.80
CA LEU A 247 -14.86 4.65 4.99
C LEU A 247 -13.88 3.49 5.23
N VAL A 248 -13.40 2.83 4.17
CA VAL A 248 -12.36 1.79 4.26
C VAL A 248 -11.06 2.38 4.81
N ASN A 249 -10.60 3.51 4.25
CA ASN A 249 -9.41 4.20 4.75
C ASN A 249 -9.55 4.54 6.24
N LEU A 250 -10.70 5.10 6.63
CA LEU A 250 -11.02 5.40 8.03
C LEU A 250 -11.08 4.14 8.90
N SER A 251 -11.55 3.02 8.37
CA SER A 251 -11.62 1.75 9.10
C SER A 251 -10.24 1.19 9.43
N VAL A 252 -9.28 1.32 8.50
CA VAL A 252 -7.87 0.94 8.72
C VAL A 252 -7.27 1.75 9.87
N TRP A 253 -7.67 3.03 10.01
CA TRP A 253 -7.25 3.87 11.14
C TRP A 253 -7.80 3.47 12.50
N LEU A 254 -8.96 2.82 12.54
CA LEU A 254 -9.53 2.30 13.78
C LEU A 254 -8.79 1.05 14.28
N GLN A 255 -7.79 0.53 13.54
CA GLN A 255 -6.97 -0.61 13.93
C GLN A 255 -5.68 -0.21 14.67
N GLN A 256 -5.10 -1.15 15.42
CA GLN A 256 -3.81 -0.93 16.09
C GLN A 256 -2.66 -0.78 15.09
N PRO A 257 -1.64 0.08 15.33
CA PRO A 257 -1.40 0.81 16.58
C PRO A 257 -2.02 2.22 16.60
N ALA A 258 -2.71 2.64 15.53
CA ALA A 258 -3.25 3.98 15.39
C ALA A 258 -4.25 4.35 16.50
N MET A 259 -5.08 3.39 16.93
CA MET A 259 -5.94 3.51 18.10
C MET A 259 -5.84 2.24 18.97
N SER A 260 -5.70 2.44 20.28
CA SER A 260 -5.69 1.33 21.24
C SER A 260 -7.00 0.55 21.21
N GLU A 261 -6.96 -0.74 21.56
CA GLU A 261 -8.17 -1.57 21.66
C GLU A 261 -9.12 -1.09 22.77
N SER A 262 -8.57 -0.46 23.80
CA SER A 262 -9.30 0.14 24.92
C SER A 262 -9.90 1.52 24.61
N SER A 263 -9.77 2.03 23.38
CA SER A 263 -10.26 3.36 23.03
C SER A 263 -11.78 3.40 22.92
N ASN A 264 -12.44 4.11 23.84
CA ASN A 264 -13.89 4.35 23.79
C ASN A 264 -14.34 4.96 22.46
N LEU A 265 -13.52 5.86 21.89
CA LEU A 265 -13.80 6.49 20.59
C LEU A 265 -13.82 5.45 19.46
N LYS A 266 -12.90 4.46 19.48
CA LYS A 266 -12.89 3.37 18.50
C LYS A 266 -14.18 2.57 18.58
N THR A 267 -14.59 2.16 19.78
CA THR A 267 -15.81 1.38 20.00
C THR A 267 -17.05 2.15 19.54
N GLU A 268 -17.12 3.45 19.84
CA GLU A 268 -18.22 4.32 19.43
C GLU A 268 -18.32 4.44 17.90
N LEU A 269 -17.21 4.73 17.21
CA LEU A 269 -17.20 4.87 15.76
C LEU A 269 -17.50 3.55 15.03
N GLN A 270 -16.98 2.43 15.55
CA GLN A 270 -17.33 1.10 15.06
C GLN A 270 -18.82 0.82 15.20
N HIS A 271 -19.40 1.11 16.37
CA HIS A 271 -20.83 0.92 16.61
C HIS A 271 -21.67 1.72 15.62
N ARG A 272 -21.34 2.99 15.37
CA ARG A 272 -22.07 3.84 14.41
C ARG A 272 -22.02 3.29 12.99
N LEU A 273 -20.84 2.90 12.52
CA LEU A 273 -20.64 2.33 11.19
C LEU A 273 -21.47 1.05 11.00
N PHE A 274 -21.39 0.13 11.96
CA PHE A 274 -22.08 -1.15 11.85
C PHE A 274 -23.58 -1.06 12.14
N ALA A 275 -24.05 -0.12 12.97
CA ALA A 275 -25.47 0.11 13.19
C ALA A 275 -26.17 0.50 11.87
N LYS A 276 -25.60 1.46 11.12
CA LYS A 276 -26.17 1.88 9.84
C LYS A 276 -26.19 0.75 8.81
N CYS A 277 -25.12 -0.06 8.77
CA CYS A 277 -25.05 -1.24 7.92
C CYS A 277 -26.13 -2.27 8.28
N TYR A 278 -26.28 -2.55 9.58
CA TYR A 278 -27.31 -3.45 10.10
C TYR A 278 -28.71 -2.97 9.69
N ASP A 279 -29.03 -1.68 9.87
CA ASP A 279 -30.34 -1.13 9.52
C ASP A 279 -30.69 -1.37 8.04
N VAL A 280 -29.73 -1.17 7.13
CA VAL A 280 -29.94 -1.37 5.69
C VAL A 280 -30.11 -2.85 5.34
N LEU A 281 -29.28 -3.72 5.92
CA LEU A 281 -29.37 -5.16 5.66
C LEU A 281 -30.65 -5.77 6.27
N ALA A 282 -31.06 -5.30 7.44
CA ALA A 282 -32.27 -5.71 8.13
C ALA A 282 -33.53 -5.26 7.37
N ASP A 283 -33.61 -4.00 6.94
CA ASP A 283 -34.72 -3.47 6.13
C ASP A 283 -34.89 -4.25 4.82
N TYR A 284 -33.79 -4.61 4.15
CA TYR A 284 -33.84 -5.47 2.97
C TYR A 284 -34.32 -6.89 3.30
N ALA A 285 -33.82 -7.47 4.41
CA ALA A 285 -34.25 -8.79 4.83
C ALA A 285 -35.76 -8.80 5.15
N GLU A 286 -36.28 -7.79 5.84
CA GLU A 286 -37.69 -7.66 6.19
C GLU A 286 -38.59 -7.51 4.96
N LYS A 287 -38.20 -6.66 3.99
CA LYS A 287 -38.93 -6.49 2.72
C LYS A 287 -39.04 -7.78 1.90
N MET A 288 -37.95 -8.54 1.84
CA MET A 288 -37.95 -9.86 1.20
C MET A 288 -38.85 -10.88 1.91
N GLU A 289 -39.09 -10.73 3.21
CA GLU A 289 -40.02 -11.56 3.98
C GLU A 289 -41.47 -11.23 3.60
N THR A 290 -41.82 -9.94 3.55
CA THR A 290 -43.17 -9.47 3.16
C THR A 290 -43.53 -9.75 1.70
N ASP A 291 -42.54 -9.78 0.81
CA ASP A 291 -42.77 -10.13 -0.61
C ASP A 291 -42.96 -11.64 -0.80
N SER A 292 -42.36 -12.48 0.06
CA SER A 292 -42.60 -13.94 0.06
C SER A 292 -43.92 -14.34 0.71
N GLU A 293 -44.46 -13.53 1.64
CA GLU A 293 -45.81 -13.72 2.19
C GLU A 293 -46.91 -13.31 1.21
N ASN A 294 -46.56 -12.58 0.13
CA ASN A 294 -47.43 -12.32 -1.02
C ASN A 294 -47.28 -13.38 -2.13
N GLU A 295 -46.65 -14.53 -1.85
CA GLU A 295 -46.67 -15.68 -2.75
C GLU A 295 -48.13 -16.03 -3.08
N GLU A 296 -48.48 -15.70 -4.32
CA GLU A 296 -49.58 -16.19 -5.15
C GLU A 296 -50.56 -17.09 -4.39
N ASP A 297 -51.71 -16.50 -4.02
CA ASP A 297 -52.85 -17.24 -3.50
C ASP A 297 -53.15 -18.37 -4.49
N SER A 298 -52.67 -19.56 -4.17
CA SER A 298 -52.76 -20.74 -5.04
C SER A 298 -54.22 -21.07 -5.37
N GLU A 299 -55.18 -20.58 -4.58
CA GLU A 299 -56.60 -20.62 -4.85
C GLU A 299 -57.00 -19.68 -6.00
N GLN A 300 -56.41 -18.49 -6.09
CA GLN A 300 -56.68 -17.49 -7.12
C GLN A 300 -56.12 -17.94 -8.48
N GLU A 301 -54.94 -18.56 -8.51
CA GLU A 301 -54.35 -19.09 -9.74
C GLU A 301 -55.05 -20.39 -10.21
N ALA A 302 -55.49 -21.24 -9.26
CA ALA A 302 -56.36 -22.38 -9.56
C ALA A 302 -57.72 -21.93 -10.12
N TYR A 303 -58.30 -20.85 -9.58
CA TYR A 303 -59.55 -20.25 -10.05
C TYR A 303 -59.45 -19.67 -11.47
N PHE A 304 -58.33 -19.00 -11.81
CA PHE A 304 -58.08 -18.55 -13.19
C PHE A 304 -57.87 -19.71 -14.17
N LYS A 305 -57.29 -20.83 -13.72
CA LYS A 305 -57.20 -22.07 -14.51
C LYS A 305 -58.55 -22.77 -14.68
N GLU A 306 -59.43 -22.74 -13.69
CA GLU A 306 -60.79 -23.29 -13.80
C GLU A 306 -61.67 -22.47 -14.75
N LEU A 307 -61.55 -21.14 -14.72
CA LEU A 307 -62.26 -20.24 -15.64
C LEU A 307 -61.82 -20.36 -17.10
N SER A 308 -60.63 -20.91 -17.36
CA SER A 308 -60.10 -21.13 -18.72
C SER A 308 -60.33 -22.56 -19.23
N ALA A 309 -60.78 -23.48 -18.38
CA ALA A 309 -60.95 -24.90 -18.74
C ALA A 309 -62.28 -25.22 -19.44
N ASP A 310 -63.33 -24.41 -19.26
CA ASP A 310 -64.65 -24.71 -19.82
C ASP A 310 -65.10 -23.73 -20.92
N GLY A 311 -64.67 -24.03 -22.15
CA GLY A 311 -65.64 -24.13 -23.25
C GLY A 311 -65.65 -23.05 -24.34
N TYR A 312 -65.04 -23.42 -25.48
CA TYR A 312 -65.50 -23.18 -26.85
C TYR A 312 -65.97 -21.77 -27.26
N GLY A 313 -65.11 -21.05 -27.98
CA GLY A 313 -65.50 -19.92 -28.81
C GLY A 313 -64.34 -19.33 -29.60
N GLU A 314 -64.19 -19.77 -30.85
CA GLU A 314 -63.60 -19.06 -31.99
C GLU A 314 -62.85 -17.73 -31.72
N GLY A 315 -61.53 -17.78 -31.95
CA GLY A 315 -60.81 -16.75 -32.71
C GLY A 315 -60.71 -15.36 -32.10
N VAL A 316 -59.64 -15.13 -31.32
CA VAL A 316 -58.81 -13.93 -31.52
C VAL A 316 -57.35 -14.37 -31.47
N MET A 317 -56.72 -14.45 -32.64
CA MET A 317 -55.26 -14.39 -32.76
C MET A 317 -54.86 -13.00 -32.25
N PHE A 318 -54.45 -12.91 -30.98
CA PHE A 318 -53.62 -11.79 -30.58
C PHE A 318 -52.24 -12.03 -31.18
N GLU A 319 -51.83 -11.07 -31.99
CA GLU A 319 -50.57 -11.05 -32.71
C GLU A 319 -49.42 -11.27 -31.73
N ASP A 320 -48.50 -12.12 -32.17
CA ASP A 320 -47.17 -12.36 -31.62
C ASP A 320 -46.38 -11.03 -31.74
N GLU A 321 -46.65 -10.08 -30.85
CA GLU A 321 -45.87 -8.88 -30.66
C GLU A 321 -45.21 -8.92 -29.29
N GLY A 322 -43.90 -9.17 -29.27
CA GLY A 322 -43.05 -8.87 -28.12
C GLY A 322 -42.50 -10.06 -27.35
N LYS A 323 -42.00 -11.12 -28.00
CA LYS A 323 -40.94 -11.96 -27.42
C LYS A 323 -39.61 -11.19 -27.37
N ASP A 324 -39.60 -10.11 -26.60
CA ASP A 324 -38.42 -9.44 -26.06
C ASP A 324 -38.56 -9.29 -24.53
N GLU A 325 -39.29 -10.22 -23.89
CA GLU A 325 -39.04 -10.51 -22.48
C GLU A 325 -37.70 -11.24 -22.39
N ALA A 326 -36.64 -10.42 -22.38
CA ALA A 326 -35.38 -10.80 -21.81
C ALA A 326 -35.66 -11.58 -20.53
N TYR A 327 -35.08 -12.77 -20.43
CA TYR A 327 -34.69 -13.40 -19.18
C TYR A 327 -33.94 -12.34 -18.34
N GLN A 328 -34.67 -11.46 -17.64
CA GLN A 328 -34.13 -10.64 -16.58
C GLN A 328 -33.82 -11.62 -15.46
N SER A 329 -32.55 -11.96 -15.34
CA SER A 329 -32.02 -12.74 -14.24
C SER A 329 -32.48 -12.13 -12.93
N SER A 330 -33.44 -12.78 -12.29
CA SER A 330 -33.91 -12.51 -10.93
C SER A 330 -32.76 -12.71 -9.93
N SER A 331 -31.91 -11.69 -9.76
CA SER A 331 -30.82 -11.73 -8.77
C SER A 331 -30.03 -10.43 -8.57
N GLU A 332 -30.45 -9.28 -9.09
CA GLU A 332 -29.68 -8.05 -8.82
C GLU A 332 -30.08 -7.50 -7.45
N LEU A 333 -29.15 -7.57 -6.48
CA LEU A 333 -29.30 -6.95 -5.18
C LEU A 333 -29.54 -5.44 -5.36
N PRO A 334 -30.35 -4.79 -4.50
CA PRO A 334 -30.50 -3.34 -4.55
C PRO A 334 -29.12 -2.66 -4.46
N PRO A 335 -28.87 -1.59 -5.25
CA PRO A 335 -27.55 -0.97 -5.35
C PRO A 335 -27.01 -0.48 -3.99
N THR A 336 -27.91 -0.07 -3.10
CA THR A 336 -27.58 0.31 -1.72
C THR A 336 -27.07 -0.89 -0.92
N VAL A 337 -27.73 -2.05 -1.01
CA VAL A 337 -27.34 -3.28 -0.31
C VAL A 337 -26.00 -3.80 -0.86
N ASP A 338 -25.85 -3.82 -2.18
CA ASP A 338 -24.59 -4.21 -2.83
C ASP A 338 -23.40 -3.35 -2.39
N SER A 339 -23.58 -2.03 -2.30
CA SER A 339 -22.54 -1.11 -1.86
C SER A 339 -22.12 -1.32 -0.40
N TRP A 340 -23.08 -1.60 0.49
CA TRP A 340 -22.80 -1.97 1.88
C TRP A 340 -22.09 -3.32 2.00
N LEU A 341 -22.47 -4.32 1.20
CA LEU A 341 -21.81 -5.63 1.18
C LEU A 341 -20.37 -5.50 0.67
N LYS A 342 -20.13 -4.74 -0.39
CA LYS A 342 -18.78 -4.42 -0.89
C LYS A 342 -17.95 -3.69 0.16
N LEU A 343 -18.54 -2.74 0.88
CA LEU A 343 -17.88 -2.05 1.98
C LEU A 343 -17.48 -3.03 3.10
N LEU A 344 -18.39 -3.91 3.54
CA LEU A 344 -18.10 -4.92 4.56
C LEU A 344 -16.99 -5.90 4.14
N GLN A 345 -16.90 -6.25 2.86
CA GLN A 345 -15.82 -7.11 2.33
C GLN A 345 -14.44 -6.43 2.41
N GLN A 346 -14.40 -5.11 2.29
CA GLN A 346 -13.16 -4.33 2.29
C GLN A 346 -12.76 -3.88 3.71
N ILE A 347 -13.72 -3.71 4.62
CA ILE A 347 -13.46 -3.35 6.01
C ILE A 347 -12.74 -4.51 6.73
N LYS A 348 -11.58 -4.19 7.30
CA LYS A 348 -10.77 -5.12 8.10
C LYS A 348 -11.14 -5.12 9.59
N LEU A 349 -12.17 -4.38 9.98
CA LEU A 349 -12.69 -4.35 11.35
C LEU A 349 -13.56 -5.56 11.63
N ARG A 350 -13.39 -6.13 12.82
CA ARG A 350 -14.18 -7.27 13.29
C ARG A 350 -15.68 -6.98 13.17
N LEU A 351 -16.37 -7.81 12.39
CA LEU A 351 -17.81 -7.73 12.22
C LEU A 351 -18.54 -8.07 13.54
N PRO A 352 -19.51 -7.24 13.98
CA PRO A 352 -20.36 -7.59 15.10
C PRO A 352 -21.19 -8.84 14.81
N GLN A 353 -21.45 -9.65 15.85
CA GLN A 353 -22.22 -10.89 15.73
C GLN A 353 -23.61 -10.67 15.12
N THR A 354 -24.21 -9.50 15.33
CA THR A 354 -25.49 -9.11 14.74
C THR A 354 -25.45 -9.07 13.21
N ILE A 355 -24.39 -8.51 12.63
CA ILE A 355 -24.21 -8.49 11.16
C ILE A 355 -23.92 -9.90 10.65
N VAL A 356 -23.03 -10.66 11.32
CA VAL A 356 -22.72 -12.04 10.95
C VAL A 356 -23.99 -12.91 10.91
N SER A 357 -24.89 -12.72 11.89
CA SER A 357 -26.14 -13.45 11.97
C SER A 357 -27.11 -13.10 10.82
N ILE A 358 -27.19 -11.82 10.43
CA ILE A 358 -27.98 -11.40 9.27
C ILE A 358 -27.40 -11.99 7.97
N LEU A 359 -26.09 -11.91 7.77
CA LEU A 359 -25.42 -12.43 6.58
C LEU A 359 -25.49 -13.97 6.46
N ALA A 360 -25.69 -14.68 7.58
CA ALA A 360 -25.92 -16.12 7.59
C ALA A 360 -27.33 -16.51 7.12
N SER A 361 -28.25 -15.56 6.95
CA SER A 361 -29.59 -15.80 6.43
C SER A 361 -29.56 -16.34 4.99
N PRO A 362 -30.49 -17.24 4.60
CA PRO A 362 -30.60 -17.73 3.22
C PRO A 362 -30.71 -16.62 2.17
N LYS A 363 -31.22 -15.45 2.56
CA LYS A 363 -31.38 -14.26 1.71
C LYS A 363 -30.05 -13.71 1.18
N PHE A 364 -28.95 -13.98 1.90
CA PHE A 364 -27.60 -13.57 1.50
C PHE A 364 -26.74 -14.78 1.07
N ALA A 365 -27.34 -15.94 0.79
CA ALA A 365 -26.61 -17.16 0.45
C ALA A 365 -25.61 -16.99 -0.71
N LYS A 366 -25.94 -16.16 -1.71
CA LYS A 366 -25.05 -15.87 -2.85
C LYS A 366 -23.81 -15.03 -2.49
N VAL A 367 -23.85 -14.32 -1.35
CA VAL A 367 -22.77 -13.42 -0.90
C VAL A 367 -21.99 -14.02 0.27
N ARG A 368 -22.49 -15.11 0.86
CA ARG A 368 -21.88 -15.78 2.01
C ARG A 368 -20.45 -16.22 1.74
N ASP A 369 -20.17 -16.67 0.53
CA ASP A 369 -18.83 -17.12 0.10
C ASP A 369 -17.82 -15.96 -0.05
N CYS A 370 -18.30 -14.70 -0.01
CA CYS A 370 -17.46 -13.53 -0.19
C CYS A 370 -16.93 -12.95 1.14
N PHE A 371 -17.40 -13.43 2.29
CA PHE A 371 -16.93 -12.96 3.59
C PHE A 371 -15.94 -13.95 4.20
N PRO A 372 -14.64 -13.62 4.28
CA PRO A 372 -13.71 -14.42 5.07
C PRO A 372 -14.15 -14.40 6.53
N VAL A 373 -14.14 -15.56 7.19
CA VAL A 373 -14.40 -15.69 8.63
C VAL A 373 -13.39 -14.80 9.36
N GLN A 374 -13.83 -13.63 9.85
CA GLN A 374 -12.96 -12.69 10.54
C GLN A 374 -12.84 -13.11 12.01
N ASP A 375 -11.74 -13.79 12.33
CA ASP A 375 -11.47 -14.26 13.69
C ASP A 375 -10.96 -13.16 14.62
N GLY A 376 -11.47 -13.23 15.85
CA GLY A 376 -11.34 -12.20 16.89
C GLY A 376 -9.99 -12.18 17.59
N ARG A 377 -8.93 -11.74 16.91
CA ARG A 377 -7.63 -11.53 17.56
C ARG A 377 -7.55 -10.14 18.22
N SER A 378 -7.32 -10.14 19.54
CA SER A 378 -6.85 -8.98 20.32
C SER A 378 -5.32 -8.92 20.25
N GLY A 379 -4.76 -7.78 19.89
CA GLY A 379 -3.33 -7.57 19.65
C GLY A 379 -2.51 -7.13 20.87
N ASP A 380 -1.37 -7.80 21.00
CA ASP A 380 -0.01 -7.23 21.12
C ASP A 380 0.56 -6.74 22.47
N GLU A 381 -0.21 -6.65 23.58
CA GLU A 381 0.40 -6.45 24.92
C GLU A 381 0.62 -7.74 25.72
N THR A 382 -0.02 -8.84 25.30
CA THR A 382 0.08 -10.14 25.98
C THR A 382 1.34 -10.92 25.58
N VAL A 383 1.92 -10.68 24.41
CA VAL A 383 3.03 -11.51 23.89
C VAL A 383 4.35 -11.19 24.60
N SER A 384 4.73 -9.91 24.75
CA SER A 384 5.92 -9.55 25.55
C SER A 384 5.75 -9.93 27.03
N ARG A 385 4.55 -9.80 27.61
CA ARG A 385 4.28 -10.26 28.98
C ARG A 385 4.37 -11.78 29.12
N LYS A 386 3.86 -12.55 28.16
CA LYS A 386 3.95 -14.02 28.18
C LYS A 386 5.39 -14.52 27.99
N ILE A 387 6.21 -13.85 27.17
CA ILE A 387 7.64 -14.18 27.06
C ILE A 387 8.38 -13.89 28.37
N ASP A 388 8.10 -12.75 29.02
CA ASP A 388 8.67 -12.41 30.34
C ASP A 388 8.18 -13.35 31.45
N GLU A 389 6.94 -13.83 31.41
CA GLU A 389 6.41 -14.83 32.36
C GLU A 389 7.06 -16.21 32.14
N ILE A 390 7.23 -16.65 30.88
CA ILE A 390 7.86 -17.94 30.55
C ILE A 390 9.37 -17.93 30.84
N THR A 391 10.06 -16.81 30.66
CA THR A 391 11.50 -16.69 30.97
C THR A 391 11.78 -16.50 32.46
N ASN A 392 10.89 -15.86 33.24
CA ASN A 392 11.09 -15.66 34.67
C ASN A 392 10.80 -16.91 35.53
N GLU A 393 10.00 -17.86 35.06
CA GLU A 393 9.80 -19.15 35.76
C GLU A 393 11.04 -20.06 35.74
N GLY A 394 12.02 -19.80 34.86
CA GLY A 394 13.27 -20.58 34.76
C GLY A 394 14.28 -20.37 35.90
N ASN A 395 14.04 -19.44 36.83
CA ASN A 395 14.99 -19.07 37.89
C ASN A 395 14.53 -19.33 39.34
N LEU A 396 13.40 -20.03 39.55
CA LEU A 396 12.97 -20.41 40.90
C LEU A 396 13.49 -21.80 41.28
N GLN A 397 14.43 -21.81 42.23
CA GLN A 397 15.00 -22.99 42.85
C GLN A 397 13.92 -23.92 43.42
N LEU A 398 14.05 -25.19 43.08
CA LEU A 398 13.37 -26.35 43.65
C LEU A 398 13.27 -26.28 45.18
N GLY A 399 12.03 -26.34 45.67
CA GLY A 399 11.74 -26.63 47.06
C GLY A 399 10.24 -26.80 47.28
N VAL A 400 9.86 -28.03 47.67
CA VAL A 400 8.55 -28.45 48.22
C VAL A 400 7.59 -29.09 47.22
N GLU A 401 7.49 -30.43 47.29
CA GLU A 401 6.34 -31.21 46.80
C GLU A 401 5.03 -30.72 47.43
N PRO A 402 3.92 -30.79 46.70
CA PRO A 402 2.83 -31.57 47.25
C PRO A 402 2.10 -32.46 46.23
N ASP A 403 1.81 -33.66 46.72
CA ASP A 403 0.88 -34.63 46.16
C ASP A 403 -0.54 -34.09 45.90
N LEU A 404 -1.18 -34.71 44.90
CA LEU A 404 -2.62 -34.91 44.69
C LEU A 404 -3.50 -33.66 44.41
N ILE A 405 -3.95 -33.54 43.15
CA ILE A 405 -5.38 -33.59 42.76
C ILE A 405 -5.48 -33.99 41.27
N SER A 406 -6.25 -35.06 41.04
CA SER A 406 -6.63 -35.64 39.76
C SER A 406 -7.73 -34.82 39.06
N SER A 407 -7.54 -34.49 37.78
CA SER A 407 -8.64 -34.18 36.84
C SER A 407 -8.15 -34.16 35.38
N GLY A 408 -8.24 -35.30 34.70
CA GLY A 408 -8.75 -35.40 33.32
C GLY A 408 -8.00 -34.74 32.14
N ALA A 409 -6.75 -34.31 32.26
CA ALA A 409 -5.93 -33.97 31.09
C ALA A 409 -5.19 -35.21 30.57
N PRO A 410 -4.96 -35.37 29.25
CA PRO A 410 -4.04 -36.39 28.77
C PRO A 410 -2.64 -36.04 29.28
N ASN A 411 -2.20 -36.73 30.32
CA ASN A 411 -0.85 -36.61 30.85
C ASN A 411 0.12 -37.08 29.76
N LEU A 412 0.73 -36.14 29.05
CA LEU A 412 1.88 -36.41 28.19
C LEU A 412 3.00 -36.96 29.09
N PRO A 413 3.52 -38.18 28.83
CA PRO A 413 4.62 -38.73 29.61
C PRO A 413 5.85 -37.85 29.43
N THR A 414 6.49 -37.49 30.53
CA THR A 414 7.68 -36.63 30.56
C THR A 414 8.83 -37.24 29.71
N ASP A 415 8.85 -38.58 29.57
CA ASP A 415 9.90 -39.37 28.88
C ASP A 415 9.50 -39.99 27.52
N ALA A 416 8.37 -39.61 26.91
CA ALA A 416 8.00 -40.15 25.58
C ALA A 416 8.92 -39.63 24.45
N ASP A 417 9.19 -40.50 23.47
CA ASP A 417 9.98 -40.23 22.26
C ASP A 417 9.41 -39.03 21.50
N LEU A 418 10.28 -38.21 20.89
CA LEU A 418 9.92 -36.92 20.29
C LEU A 418 8.80 -37.06 19.25
N THR A 419 8.87 -38.13 18.47
CA THR A 419 7.89 -38.53 17.45
C THR A 419 6.52 -38.88 18.05
N GLU A 420 6.50 -39.48 19.25
CA GLU A 420 5.28 -39.91 19.93
C GLU A 420 4.54 -38.71 20.54
N LYS A 421 5.26 -37.72 21.05
CA LYS A 421 4.68 -36.44 21.52
C LYS A 421 4.03 -35.66 20.38
N ILE A 422 4.64 -35.66 19.18
CA ILE A 422 4.08 -35.01 17.98
C ILE A 422 2.81 -35.73 17.50
N SER A 423 2.83 -37.07 17.43
CA SER A 423 1.64 -37.86 17.05
C SER A 423 0.48 -37.61 18.02
N ASN A 424 0.74 -37.73 19.32
CA ASN A 424 -0.28 -37.54 20.36
C ASN A 424 -0.88 -36.13 20.37
N PHE A 425 -0.08 -35.11 20.06
CA PHE A 425 -0.55 -33.73 20.01
C PHE A 425 -1.28 -33.41 18.69
N SER A 426 -0.84 -33.99 17.58
CA SER A 426 -1.50 -33.85 16.27
C SER A 426 -2.86 -34.58 16.19
N GLU A 427 -3.03 -35.69 16.93
CA GLU A 427 -4.25 -36.51 16.95
C GLU A 427 -5.35 -36.01 17.90
N ALA A 428 -5.06 -35.04 18.78
CA ALA A 428 -6.05 -34.53 19.72
C ALA A 428 -7.16 -33.73 19.01
N LEU A 429 -8.43 -34.12 19.20
CA LEU A 429 -9.60 -33.51 18.52
C LEU A 429 -9.88 -32.05 18.89
N ASN A 430 -9.50 -31.60 20.09
CA ASN A 430 -9.63 -30.20 20.55
C ASN A 430 -8.51 -29.90 21.54
N ILE A 431 -7.71 -28.85 21.31
CA ILE A 431 -6.64 -28.43 22.22
C ILE A 431 -7.18 -27.31 23.12
N THR A 432 -7.25 -27.55 24.43
CA THR A 432 -7.53 -26.50 25.42
C THR A 432 -6.33 -25.55 25.58
N GLU A 433 -6.48 -24.38 26.21
CA GLU A 433 -5.38 -23.39 26.32
C GLU A 433 -4.09 -23.96 26.93
N ALA A 434 -4.19 -24.83 27.95
CA ALA A 434 -3.03 -25.41 28.62
C ALA A 434 -2.13 -26.30 27.71
N PRO A 435 -2.67 -27.23 26.91
CA PRO A 435 -1.87 -27.96 25.94
C PRO A 435 -1.33 -27.03 24.84
N LYS A 436 -2.05 -26.02 24.35
CA LYS A 436 -1.49 -25.04 23.39
C LYS A 436 -0.22 -24.40 23.92
N GLU A 437 -0.26 -23.88 25.15
CA GLU A 437 0.91 -23.29 25.81
C GLU A 437 2.05 -24.30 26.00
N THR A 438 1.72 -25.56 26.26
CA THR A 438 2.71 -26.64 26.35
C THR A 438 3.39 -26.90 25.01
N GLY A 439 2.62 -26.99 23.91
CA GLY A 439 3.14 -27.16 22.56
C GLY A 439 4.01 -25.98 22.11
N ILE A 440 3.60 -24.76 22.45
CA ILE A 440 4.35 -23.54 22.18
C ILE A 440 5.64 -23.45 22.99
N ARG A 441 5.59 -23.75 24.30
CA ARG A 441 6.79 -23.81 25.15
C ARG A 441 7.77 -24.88 24.67
N TRP A 442 7.25 -25.99 24.17
CA TRP A 442 8.05 -27.04 23.54
C TRP A 442 8.71 -26.55 22.24
N LEU A 443 7.97 -25.94 21.31
CA LEU A 443 8.55 -25.31 20.11
C LEU A 443 9.61 -24.28 20.47
N TYR A 444 9.35 -23.44 21.47
CA TYR A 444 10.32 -22.47 21.98
C TYR A 444 11.60 -23.18 22.43
N SER A 445 11.51 -24.25 23.21
CA SER A 445 12.70 -24.99 23.67
C SER A 445 13.54 -25.58 22.53
N MET A 446 12.88 -26.09 21.48
CA MET A 446 13.53 -26.69 20.33
C MET A 446 14.15 -25.64 19.39
N LEU A 447 13.45 -24.53 19.16
CA LEU A 447 13.88 -23.49 18.22
C LEU A 447 14.76 -22.41 18.87
N SER A 448 14.83 -22.30 20.20
CA SER A 448 15.61 -21.23 20.86
C SER A 448 17.04 -21.61 21.22
N THR A 449 17.47 -22.85 20.95
CA THR A 449 18.78 -23.35 21.38
C THR A 449 19.84 -23.14 20.30
N ASP A 450 20.85 -22.32 20.60
CA ASP A 450 22.01 -22.05 19.74
C ASP A 450 22.87 -23.30 19.44
N GLU A 451 22.66 -24.39 20.17
CA GLU A 451 23.39 -25.67 20.07
C GLU A 451 22.61 -26.79 19.39
N SER A 452 21.38 -26.54 18.91
CA SER A 452 20.57 -27.58 18.26
C SER A 452 21.18 -28.06 16.95
N ASN A 453 21.18 -29.39 16.77
CA ASN A 453 21.60 -29.98 15.50
C ASN A 453 20.54 -29.72 14.41
N LEU A 454 20.94 -29.84 13.13
CA LEU A 454 20.07 -29.52 12.01
C LEU A 454 18.80 -30.40 11.97
N ALA A 455 18.91 -31.69 12.32
CA ALA A 455 17.79 -32.63 12.28
C ALA A 455 16.72 -32.29 13.34
N ASP A 456 17.14 -31.85 14.53
CA ASP A 456 16.24 -31.42 15.60
C ASP A 456 15.48 -30.15 15.21
N LEU A 457 16.17 -29.21 14.54
CA LEU A 457 15.54 -27.99 14.02
C LEU A 457 14.56 -28.29 12.88
N GLU A 458 14.91 -29.17 11.95
CA GLU A 458 14.01 -29.61 10.88
C GLU A 458 12.76 -30.28 11.45
N MET A 459 12.92 -31.16 12.44
CA MET A 459 11.80 -31.79 13.14
C MET A 459 10.92 -30.77 13.87
N ALA A 460 11.52 -29.73 14.46
CA ALA A 460 10.78 -28.67 15.12
C ALA A 460 9.95 -27.83 14.13
N VAL A 461 10.49 -27.56 12.93
CA VAL A 461 9.75 -26.86 11.86
C VAL A 461 8.61 -27.72 11.32
N ASP A 462 8.83 -29.02 11.14
CA ASP A 462 7.78 -29.95 10.72
C ASP A 462 6.64 -30.02 11.75
N ALA A 463 6.99 -30.05 13.04
CA ALA A 463 6.01 -30.01 14.11
C ALA A 463 5.27 -28.67 14.18
N ALA A 464 5.97 -27.54 14.01
CA ALA A 464 5.35 -26.22 13.92
C ALA A 464 4.39 -26.13 12.72
N SER A 465 4.77 -26.72 11.58
CA SER A 465 3.93 -26.83 10.39
C SER A 465 2.67 -27.64 10.66
N ALA A 466 2.80 -28.82 11.29
CA ALA A 466 1.65 -29.63 11.68
C ALA A 466 0.71 -28.89 12.65
N LEU A 467 1.26 -28.18 13.63
CA LEU A 467 0.50 -27.39 14.60
C LEU A 467 -0.24 -26.23 13.95
N SER A 468 0.42 -25.48 13.06
CA SER A 468 -0.15 -24.29 12.40
C SER A 468 -1.32 -24.59 11.45
N ARG A 469 -1.48 -25.84 11.01
CA ARG A 469 -2.62 -26.23 10.15
C ARG A 469 -3.93 -26.34 10.92
N ARG A 470 -3.89 -26.32 12.25
CA ARG A 470 -5.08 -26.48 13.07
C ARG A 470 -5.74 -25.13 13.32
N GLU A 471 -7.07 -25.08 13.19
CA GLU A 471 -7.85 -23.86 13.41
C GLU A 471 -7.68 -23.33 14.85
N ASP A 472 -7.53 -24.23 15.83
CA ASP A 472 -7.32 -23.88 17.23
C ASP A 472 -5.93 -23.26 17.52
N MET A 473 -4.96 -23.35 16.61
CA MET A 473 -3.62 -22.78 16.77
C MET A 473 -3.41 -21.45 16.04
N GLN A 474 -4.45 -20.93 15.37
CA GLN A 474 -4.35 -19.71 14.57
C GLN A 474 -3.89 -18.50 15.39
N ASP A 475 -4.36 -18.35 16.62
CA ASP A 475 -3.97 -17.28 17.54
C ASP A 475 -2.48 -17.31 17.92
N MET A 476 -1.79 -18.43 17.70
CA MET A 476 -0.37 -18.61 17.97
C MET A 476 0.52 -18.42 16.73
N HIS A 477 -0.05 -18.16 15.54
CA HIS A 477 0.72 -18.01 14.30
C HIS A 477 1.79 -16.91 14.37
N ASP A 478 1.48 -15.79 15.01
CA ASP A 478 2.45 -14.70 15.20
C ASP A 478 3.64 -15.15 16.05
N PHE A 479 3.37 -15.89 17.12
CA PHE A 479 4.42 -16.44 17.98
C PHE A 479 5.27 -17.48 17.23
N ILE A 480 4.65 -18.37 16.45
CA ILE A 480 5.38 -19.34 15.62
C ILE A 480 6.31 -18.60 14.64
N ALA A 481 5.84 -17.54 13.98
CA ALA A 481 6.68 -16.73 13.10
C ALA A 481 7.85 -16.08 13.85
N GLU A 482 7.62 -15.59 15.07
CA GLU A 482 8.67 -15.02 15.93
C GLU A 482 9.79 -16.03 16.25
N LEU A 483 9.43 -17.29 16.51
CA LEU A 483 10.41 -18.37 16.71
C LEU A 483 11.20 -18.69 15.43
N LEU A 484 10.59 -18.53 14.25
CA LEU A 484 11.21 -18.88 12.97
C LEU A 484 12.14 -17.78 12.44
N TRP A 485 11.86 -16.49 12.72
CA TRP A 485 12.66 -15.39 12.19
C TRP A 485 14.17 -15.51 12.50
N PRO A 486 14.61 -15.86 13.73
CA PRO A 486 16.02 -16.15 14.06
C PRO A 486 16.71 -17.07 13.04
N HIS A 487 16.00 -18.10 12.59
CA HIS A 487 16.50 -19.17 11.72
C HIS A 487 16.57 -18.82 10.24
N LEU A 488 16.03 -17.67 9.83
CA LEU A 488 16.12 -17.19 8.45
C LEU A 488 17.54 -16.71 8.06
N LYS A 489 18.46 -16.62 9.03
CA LYS A 489 19.86 -16.25 8.81
C LYS A 489 20.72 -17.51 8.66
N PRO A 490 21.74 -17.51 7.78
CA PRO A 490 22.69 -18.62 7.70
C PRO A 490 23.35 -18.93 9.06
N ASN A 491 23.24 -20.18 9.50
CA ASN A 491 23.93 -20.67 10.68
C ASN A 491 25.30 -21.24 10.27
N LYS A 492 26.38 -20.65 10.78
CA LYS A 492 27.75 -21.05 10.45
C LYS A 492 28.07 -22.48 10.84
N LEU A 493 27.34 -23.07 11.80
CA LEU A 493 27.52 -24.46 12.21
C LEU A 493 27.14 -25.46 11.11
N PHE A 494 26.25 -25.06 10.18
CA PHE A 494 25.80 -25.90 9.06
C PHE A 494 26.57 -25.63 7.77
N ILE A 495 27.59 -24.76 7.81
CA ILE A 495 28.39 -24.40 6.65
C ILE A 495 29.75 -25.09 6.73
N GLY A 496 29.89 -26.17 5.96
CA GLY A 496 31.16 -26.85 5.73
C GLY A 496 32.00 -26.13 4.67
N THR A 497 33.33 -26.22 4.78
CA THR A 497 34.22 -25.82 3.66
C THR A 497 35.07 -27.01 3.26
N VAL A 498 34.88 -27.48 2.02
CA VAL A 498 35.72 -28.50 1.41
C VAL A 498 36.85 -27.80 0.68
N LYS A 499 38.10 -28.13 1.04
CA LYS A 499 39.30 -27.60 0.39
C LYS A 499 40.02 -28.71 -0.36
N VAL A 500 40.15 -28.56 -1.68
CA VAL A 500 40.90 -29.47 -2.56
C VAL A 500 41.97 -28.67 -3.28
N GLY A 501 43.22 -28.76 -2.79
CA GLY A 501 44.33 -27.94 -3.30
C GLY A 501 44.11 -26.45 -3.05
N ASN A 502 44.11 -25.65 -4.13
CA ASN A 502 43.84 -24.21 -4.09
C ASN A 502 42.34 -23.89 -4.21
N MET A 503 41.48 -24.88 -4.46
CA MET A 503 40.04 -24.70 -4.56
C MET A 503 39.41 -24.81 -3.17
N LYS A 504 38.56 -23.85 -2.82
CA LYS A 504 37.70 -23.89 -1.64
C LYS A 504 36.24 -23.83 -2.11
N GLN A 505 35.42 -24.75 -1.62
CA GLN A 505 33.99 -24.75 -1.86
C GLN A 505 33.28 -24.77 -0.49
N SER A 506 32.42 -23.80 -0.25
CA SER A 506 31.48 -23.82 0.88
C SER A 506 30.27 -24.68 0.51
N ILE A 507 29.84 -25.52 1.43
CA ILE A 507 28.61 -26.32 1.36
C ILE A 507 27.78 -25.89 2.56
N ASP A 508 26.58 -25.38 2.32
CA ASP A 508 25.63 -25.00 3.36
C ASP A 508 24.51 -26.02 3.42
N ASP A 509 24.59 -26.93 4.39
CA ASP A 509 23.58 -27.98 4.59
C ASP A 509 22.26 -27.39 5.16
N GLY A 510 22.31 -26.17 5.69
CA GLY A 510 21.16 -25.48 6.27
C GLY A 510 20.27 -24.75 5.26
N VAL A 511 20.55 -24.80 3.95
CA VAL A 511 19.73 -24.11 2.93
C VAL A 511 18.31 -24.67 2.92
N SER A 512 18.14 -25.99 2.88
CA SER A 512 16.83 -26.65 2.87
C SER A 512 16.00 -26.28 4.11
N PHE A 513 16.62 -26.28 5.29
CA PHE A 513 15.98 -25.85 6.53
C PHE A 513 15.48 -24.41 6.45
N ARG A 514 16.30 -23.47 5.94
CA ARG A 514 15.86 -22.07 5.77
C ARG A 514 14.72 -21.93 4.77
N ILE A 515 14.73 -22.68 3.66
CA ILE A 515 13.61 -22.74 2.71
C ILE A 515 12.32 -23.18 3.43
N ASN A 516 12.39 -24.21 4.27
CA ASN A 516 11.24 -24.70 5.02
C ASN A 516 10.72 -23.66 6.02
N CYS A 517 11.59 -22.90 6.68
CA CYS A 517 11.19 -21.78 7.52
C CYS A 517 10.41 -20.71 6.73
N TYR A 518 10.91 -20.29 5.56
CA TYR A 518 10.18 -19.33 4.70
C TYR A 518 8.84 -19.90 4.22
N ALA A 519 8.81 -21.17 3.81
CA ALA A 519 7.60 -21.84 3.35
C ALA A 519 6.55 -21.98 4.46
N LEU A 520 6.98 -22.24 5.70
CA LEU A 520 6.09 -22.26 6.85
C LEU A 520 5.55 -20.86 7.14
N ILE A 521 6.39 -19.83 7.20
CA ILE A 521 5.95 -18.44 7.39
C ILE A 521 4.92 -18.03 6.33
N GLN A 522 5.06 -18.47 5.08
CA GLN A 522 4.10 -18.22 4.01
C GLN A 522 2.70 -18.81 4.28
N GLN A 523 2.62 -19.92 5.03
CA GLN A 523 1.37 -20.61 5.36
C GLN A 523 0.69 -20.01 6.60
N LEU A 524 1.43 -19.27 7.42
CA LEU A 524 0.91 -18.67 8.64
C LEU A 524 -0.02 -17.49 8.34
N GLN A 525 -1.18 -17.49 8.98
CA GLN A 525 -2.07 -16.34 9.03
C GLN A 525 -1.56 -15.34 10.08
N LEU A 526 -0.68 -14.44 9.64
CA LEU A 526 0.00 -13.45 10.47
C LEU A 526 -0.83 -12.19 10.66
N SER A 527 -0.68 -11.53 11.82
CA SER A 527 -1.17 -10.18 12.02
C SER A 527 -0.35 -9.16 11.21
N TYR A 528 -0.92 -7.97 11.01
CA TYR A 528 -0.26 -6.90 10.27
C TYR A 528 1.16 -6.59 10.77
N GLY A 529 1.37 -6.54 12.09
CA GLY A 529 2.68 -6.30 12.69
C GLY A 529 3.70 -7.37 12.31
N SER A 530 3.31 -8.64 12.45
CA SER A 530 4.13 -9.79 12.04
C SER A 530 4.36 -9.87 10.53
N GLN A 531 3.39 -9.47 9.71
CA GLN A 531 3.55 -9.37 8.26
C GLN A 531 4.58 -8.30 7.89
N CYS A 532 4.47 -7.10 8.47
CA CYS A 532 5.46 -6.03 8.30
C CYS A 532 6.86 -6.49 8.75
N ARG A 533 6.93 -7.17 9.90
CA ARG A 533 8.20 -7.72 10.40
C ARG A 533 8.78 -8.76 9.46
N THR A 534 7.95 -9.63 8.89
CA THR A 534 8.36 -10.64 7.91
C THR A 534 8.92 -9.98 6.64
N LEU A 535 8.32 -8.87 6.16
CA LEU A 535 8.87 -8.08 5.06
C LEU A 535 10.28 -7.55 5.39
N GLU A 536 10.50 -7.04 6.62
CA GLU A 536 11.83 -6.60 7.05
C GLU A 536 12.83 -7.76 7.06
N GLU A 537 12.44 -8.92 7.58
CA GLU A 537 13.32 -10.08 7.70
C GLU A 537 13.68 -10.69 6.33
N CYS A 538 12.74 -10.67 5.36
CA CYS A 538 13.04 -11.02 3.96
C CYS A 538 14.16 -10.13 3.39
N VAL A 539 14.08 -8.82 3.59
CA VAL A 539 15.07 -7.85 3.08
C VAL A 539 16.39 -7.92 3.84
N GLU A 540 16.36 -8.13 5.16
CA GLU A 540 17.55 -8.14 6.00
C GLU A 540 18.27 -9.48 6.02
N ARG A 541 17.60 -10.61 5.76
CA ARG A 541 18.20 -11.95 5.77
C ARG A 541 18.13 -12.61 4.41
N GLY A 542 16.93 -12.84 3.89
CA GLY A 542 16.72 -13.59 2.64
C GLY A 542 17.41 -12.97 1.42
N PHE A 543 17.32 -11.65 1.26
CA PHE A 543 17.89 -10.95 0.10
C PHE A 543 19.43 -10.93 0.10
N LYS A 544 20.06 -11.27 1.23
CA LYS A 544 21.53 -11.41 1.34
C LYS A 544 22.02 -12.83 1.07
N ASP A 545 21.13 -13.81 1.06
CA ASP A 545 21.46 -15.23 1.10
C ASP A 545 21.73 -15.80 -0.32
N GLU A 546 21.79 -17.12 -0.45
CA GLU A 546 21.96 -17.82 -1.72
C GLU A 546 20.78 -17.64 -2.68
N ALA A 547 20.97 -17.97 -3.96
CA ALA A 547 20.00 -17.69 -5.02
C ALA A 547 18.62 -18.30 -4.76
N GLU A 548 18.57 -19.54 -4.25
CA GLU A 548 17.32 -20.25 -3.95
C GLU A 548 16.56 -19.60 -2.80
N ILE A 549 17.26 -19.19 -1.74
CA ILE A 549 16.67 -18.44 -0.62
C ILE A 549 16.19 -17.06 -1.07
N LYS A 550 16.95 -16.37 -1.93
CA LYS A 550 16.53 -15.08 -2.50
C LYS A 550 15.22 -15.20 -3.27
N GLU A 551 15.03 -16.26 -4.04
CA GLU A 551 13.80 -16.51 -4.78
C GLU A 551 12.61 -16.75 -3.85
N VAL A 552 12.76 -17.66 -2.88
CA VAL A 552 11.69 -18.00 -1.94
C VAL A 552 11.32 -16.80 -1.06
N SER A 553 12.33 -16.07 -0.56
CA SER A 553 12.10 -14.86 0.24
C SER A 553 11.49 -13.71 -0.58
N ALA A 554 11.87 -13.54 -1.85
CA ALA A 554 11.24 -12.57 -2.74
C ALA A 554 9.78 -12.94 -3.07
N ALA A 555 9.49 -14.22 -3.26
CA ALA A 555 8.13 -14.70 -3.47
C ALA A 555 7.24 -14.46 -2.24
N LEU A 556 7.74 -14.80 -1.03
CA LEU A 556 7.07 -14.49 0.23
C LEU A 556 6.83 -12.99 0.40
N PHE A 557 7.87 -12.18 0.14
CA PHE A 557 7.79 -10.72 0.20
C PHE A 557 6.68 -10.20 -0.72
N ASN A 558 6.66 -10.61 -1.99
CA ASN A 558 5.66 -10.14 -2.96
C ASN A 558 4.25 -10.54 -2.55
N SER A 559 4.06 -11.77 -2.05
CA SER A 559 2.77 -12.27 -1.58
C SER A 559 2.25 -11.43 -0.41
N ILE A 560 3.06 -11.25 0.63
CA ILE A 560 2.68 -10.46 1.80
C ILE A 560 2.47 -9.00 1.40
N PHE A 561 3.43 -8.38 0.69
CA PHE A 561 3.37 -6.97 0.32
C PHE A 561 2.12 -6.67 -0.50
N THR A 562 1.76 -7.50 -1.48
CA THR A 562 0.55 -7.30 -2.28
C THR A 562 -0.71 -7.39 -1.42
N GLN A 563 -0.73 -8.31 -0.46
CA GLN A 563 -1.87 -8.50 0.45
C GLN A 563 -2.08 -7.30 1.39
N ILE A 564 -1.00 -6.77 1.98
CA ILE A 564 -1.07 -5.70 3.00
C ILE A 564 -0.75 -4.31 2.46
N TRP A 565 -0.52 -4.17 1.15
CA TRP A 565 -0.21 -2.88 0.53
C TRP A 565 -1.21 -1.78 0.88
N PRO A 566 -2.55 -2.00 0.82
CA PRO A 566 -3.50 -0.95 1.18
C PRO A 566 -3.31 -0.45 2.62
N GLU A 567 -2.98 -1.34 3.55
CA GLU A 567 -2.74 -1.00 4.94
C GLU A 567 -1.42 -0.26 5.12
N ILE A 568 -0.35 -0.70 4.45
CA ILE A 568 0.95 0.00 4.44
C ILE A 568 0.80 1.40 3.83
N GLU A 569 0.12 1.52 2.70
CA GLU A 569 -0.10 2.77 1.99
C GLU A 569 -0.76 3.82 2.88
N ILE A 570 -1.68 3.38 3.73
CA ILE A 570 -2.40 4.23 4.67
C ILE A 570 -1.53 4.49 5.91
N ARG A 571 -1.03 3.44 6.56
CA ARG A 571 -0.47 3.50 7.93
C ARG A 571 1.02 3.76 7.99
N ASP A 572 1.77 3.12 7.11
CA ASP A 572 3.21 2.94 7.26
C ASP A 572 3.97 3.33 5.98
N ALA A 573 3.38 4.22 5.17
CA ALA A 573 3.98 4.70 3.92
C ALA A 573 5.35 5.37 4.13
N CYS A 574 5.53 6.07 5.25
CA CYS A 574 6.83 6.65 5.63
C CYS A 574 7.85 5.55 6.00
N TRP A 575 7.46 4.55 6.79
CA TRP A 575 8.33 3.41 7.10
C TRP A 575 8.74 2.67 5.83
N LEU A 576 7.80 2.42 4.91
CA LEU A 576 8.11 1.80 3.62
C LEU A 576 9.12 2.64 2.83
N ARG A 577 8.86 3.94 2.66
CA ARG A 577 9.67 4.83 1.83
C ARG A 577 11.07 5.05 2.40
N ASP A 578 11.15 5.33 3.70
CA ASP A 578 12.39 5.80 4.33
C ASP A 578 13.27 4.62 4.78
N LYS A 579 12.66 3.51 5.21
CA LYS A 579 13.38 2.35 5.76
C LYS A 579 13.41 1.17 4.79
N LEU A 580 12.25 0.63 4.41
CA LEU A 580 12.23 -0.65 3.70
C LEU A 580 12.69 -0.52 2.24
N TRP A 581 12.21 0.50 1.53
CA TRP A 581 12.56 0.79 0.14
C TRP A 581 14.06 1.08 -0.03
N THR A 582 14.62 1.95 0.82
CA THR A 582 16.05 2.26 0.79
C THR A 582 16.90 1.00 1.01
N ARG A 583 16.44 0.08 1.87
CA ARG A 583 17.10 -1.22 2.10
C ARG A 583 16.98 -2.17 0.91
N ILE A 584 15.82 -2.24 0.25
CA ILE A 584 15.65 -3.04 -0.98
C ILE A 584 16.62 -2.56 -2.06
N GLN A 585 16.71 -1.24 -2.27
CA GLN A 585 17.65 -0.65 -3.22
C GLN A 585 19.10 -0.96 -2.87
N ASP A 586 19.51 -0.82 -1.60
CA ASP A 586 20.85 -1.18 -1.12
C ASP A 586 21.18 -2.66 -1.41
N ARG A 587 20.22 -3.57 -1.17
CA ARG A 587 20.41 -5.01 -1.42
C ARG A 587 20.60 -5.32 -2.89
N LEU A 588 19.77 -4.76 -3.77
CA LEU A 588 19.90 -4.96 -5.21
C LEU A 588 21.22 -4.38 -5.74
N ASN A 589 21.56 -3.14 -5.33
CA ASN A 589 22.80 -2.49 -5.76
C ASN A 589 24.04 -3.29 -5.35
N LYS A 590 24.05 -3.83 -4.12
CA LYS A 590 25.13 -4.71 -3.65
C LYS A 590 25.21 -6.01 -4.46
N ALA A 591 24.08 -6.63 -4.77
CA ALA A 591 24.06 -7.85 -5.58
C ALA A 591 24.53 -7.59 -7.02
N LEU A 592 24.16 -6.45 -7.61
CA LEU A 592 24.63 -6.01 -8.92
C LEU A 592 26.14 -5.72 -8.94
N ALA A 593 26.67 -5.13 -7.86
CA ALA A 593 28.10 -4.85 -7.71
C ALA A 593 28.95 -6.13 -7.64
N THR A 594 28.39 -7.25 -7.15
CA THR A 594 29.06 -8.56 -7.10
C THR A 594 28.94 -9.35 -8.41
N LYS A 595 28.98 -8.65 -9.56
CA LYS A 595 28.84 -9.29 -10.88
C LYS A 595 29.88 -10.41 -11.06
N PRO A 596 29.48 -11.59 -11.59
CA PRO A 596 30.41 -12.68 -11.90
C PRO A 596 31.54 -12.21 -12.81
N ASN A 597 32.76 -12.65 -12.54
CA ASN A 597 33.93 -12.36 -13.37
C ASN A 597 34.02 -13.33 -14.56
N ASP A 598 34.92 -13.07 -15.51
CA ASP A 598 35.09 -13.90 -16.72
C ASP A 598 35.49 -15.35 -16.43
N SER A 599 36.01 -15.64 -15.23
CA SER A 599 36.34 -17.00 -14.77
C SER A 599 35.18 -17.72 -14.09
N SER A 600 34.01 -17.08 -13.94
CA SER A 600 32.86 -17.67 -13.27
C SER A 600 32.23 -18.76 -14.13
N THR A 601 31.79 -19.84 -13.48
CA THR A 601 31.10 -20.94 -14.16
C THR A 601 29.71 -20.51 -14.64
N SER A 602 29.18 -21.18 -15.67
CA SER A 602 27.80 -20.96 -16.15
C SER A 602 26.77 -21.09 -15.01
N HIS A 603 26.99 -22.02 -14.08
CA HIS A 603 26.14 -22.21 -12.92
C HIS A 603 26.16 -20.99 -11.97
N GLN A 604 27.34 -20.42 -11.67
CA GLN A 604 27.46 -19.22 -10.84
C GLN A 604 26.79 -18.00 -11.51
N ILE A 605 26.95 -17.86 -12.83
CA ILE A 605 26.30 -16.79 -13.60
C ILE A 605 24.78 -16.95 -13.56
N SER A 606 24.27 -18.17 -13.74
CA SER A 606 22.84 -18.49 -13.66
C SER A 606 22.27 -18.17 -12.28
N ASN A 607 22.92 -18.63 -11.20
CA ASN A 607 22.48 -18.38 -9.82
C ASN A 607 22.49 -16.89 -9.47
N TRP A 608 23.54 -16.17 -9.88
CA TRP A 608 23.59 -14.72 -9.71
C TRP A 608 22.43 -14.04 -10.47
N THR A 609 22.22 -14.40 -11.73
CA THR A 609 21.16 -13.82 -12.58
C THR A 609 19.78 -14.05 -11.98
N ARG A 610 19.48 -15.29 -11.57
CA ARG A 610 18.25 -15.68 -10.87
C ARG A 610 17.99 -14.84 -9.61
N GLY A 611 19.03 -14.66 -8.79
CA GLY A 611 18.95 -13.81 -7.60
C GLY A 611 18.66 -12.35 -7.94
N ILE A 612 19.31 -11.78 -8.97
CA ILE A 612 19.06 -10.40 -9.40
C ILE A 612 17.63 -10.22 -9.91
N VAL A 613 17.14 -11.12 -10.76
CA VAL A 613 15.78 -11.03 -11.32
C VAL A 613 14.73 -11.04 -10.20
N SER A 614 14.92 -11.86 -9.18
CA SER A 614 14.00 -11.95 -8.03
C SER A 614 13.96 -10.64 -7.25
N LEU A 615 15.13 -10.06 -6.96
CA LEU A 615 15.24 -8.78 -6.24
C LEU A 615 14.73 -7.59 -7.08
N ASP A 616 14.98 -7.60 -8.38
CA ASP A 616 14.49 -6.55 -9.28
C ASP A 616 12.97 -6.61 -9.43
N THR A 617 12.36 -7.80 -9.39
CA THR A 617 10.90 -7.97 -9.34
C THR A 617 10.31 -7.32 -8.10
N VAL A 618 10.90 -7.56 -6.92
CA VAL A 618 10.49 -6.90 -5.66
C VAL A 618 10.65 -5.39 -5.77
N ARG A 619 11.79 -4.90 -6.29
CA ARG A 619 12.02 -3.46 -6.51
C ARG A 619 10.96 -2.87 -7.44
N GLY A 620 10.62 -3.56 -8.52
CA GLY A 620 9.60 -3.13 -9.48
C GLY A 620 8.23 -3.02 -8.83
N LEU A 621 7.84 -4.02 -8.02
CA LEU A 621 6.58 -4.02 -7.29
C LEU A 621 6.48 -2.85 -6.30
N VAL A 622 7.47 -2.70 -5.41
CA VAL A 622 7.46 -1.65 -4.38
C VAL A 622 7.65 -0.27 -5.01
N GLY A 623 8.50 -0.14 -6.02
CA GLY A 623 8.70 1.11 -6.75
C GLY A 623 7.44 1.56 -7.48
N THR A 624 6.71 0.63 -8.10
CA THR A 624 5.41 0.94 -8.72
C THR A 624 4.41 1.40 -7.67
N ALA A 625 4.33 0.71 -6.53
CA ALA A 625 3.44 1.07 -5.43
C ALA A 625 3.74 2.47 -4.84
N LEU A 626 5.03 2.84 -4.72
CA LEU A 626 5.45 4.15 -4.20
C LEU A 626 5.27 5.30 -5.20
N HIS A 627 5.43 5.04 -6.50
CA HIS A 627 5.46 6.08 -7.54
C HIS A 627 4.19 6.18 -8.37
N ASN A 628 3.35 5.16 -8.36
CA ASN A 628 2.02 5.16 -8.96
C ASN A 628 1.02 4.78 -7.85
N PRO A 629 0.33 5.73 -7.20
CA PRO A 629 -0.86 5.37 -6.44
C PRO A 629 -1.81 4.62 -7.40
N PRO A 630 -2.54 3.59 -6.94
CA PRO A 630 -3.35 2.76 -7.82
C PRO A 630 -4.21 3.66 -8.71
N VAL A 631 -3.87 3.66 -10.00
CA VAL A 631 -4.72 4.23 -11.03
C VAL A 631 -5.95 3.35 -11.00
N LEU A 632 -7.02 3.85 -10.39
CA LEU A 632 -8.36 3.36 -10.69
C LEU A 632 -8.44 3.38 -12.21
N VAL A 633 -8.48 2.19 -12.80
CA VAL A 633 -8.77 2.05 -14.22
C VAL A 633 -10.20 2.53 -14.35
N ASP A 634 -10.37 3.81 -14.69
CA ASP A 634 -11.64 4.33 -15.21
C ASP A 634 -11.94 3.47 -16.45
N GLN A 635 -12.74 2.42 -16.29
CA GLN A 635 -13.24 1.63 -17.42
C GLN A 635 -14.24 2.42 -18.27
N ASP A 636 -14.61 3.63 -17.86
CA ASP A 636 -15.45 4.55 -18.63
C ASP A 636 -14.62 5.63 -19.34
N ARG A 637 -13.90 5.21 -20.39
CA ARG A 637 -13.63 6.09 -21.53
C ARG A 637 -14.03 5.42 -22.83
N SER A 638 -15.34 5.25 -22.97
CA SER A 638 -16.02 5.19 -24.27
C SER A 638 -16.98 6.37 -24.34
N GLN A 639 -16.47 7.54 -24.73
CA GLN A 639 -17.17 8.58 -25.51
C GLN A 639 -16.21 9.72 -25.85
#